data_AF-A0A2E5VQN0-F1
#
_entry.id   AF-A0A2E5VQN0-F1
#
_cell.length_a   1.000
_cell.length_b   1.000
_cell.length_c   1.000
_cell.angle_alpha   90.00
_cell.angle_beta   90.00
_cell.angle_gamma   90.00
#
_symmetry.space_group_name_H-M   'P 1'
#
loop_
_entity.id
_entity.type
_entity.pdbx_description
1 polymer ?
#
loop_
_entity_poly.entity_id
_entity_poly.type
_entity_poly.pdbx_seq_one_letter_code
_entity_poly.pdbx_strand_id
1 'polypeptide(L)'
;MVGHVPIGGRHLNRQVSVRQNTINSAMDLRLRFDPHETHLPGKESSLANQRARVTARSRKRQTPPNPDCRSFRFEELESRHLLSVWLPPGEVPSETRPDAFYPPGTEFDADPRVDRFQAPDSSRWSSTSTDGSGLGQGDPTTLSWGFVADGTWIEGDPADGELASDSDLIAFLDGIYGNVTPDTDFTDETWFTPFNSYLNRWGELSGLSYVYEPNDDGQNLPSSHSGLLGTRPDLRIGGHSIDGESGENTLAYNWYPQWGDMVIDTDNVSFYSDVSGNSLNLRNTLSHEHGHGIGIGHVCPVVGGADGRLMEPYINSQIDGPQFDDVLATQRLYGDALENSGGNDTAATAHSLGTLALGTPLEIGSDADGVRISPTENDFISIDDNSDTDYFSFTIDSALSVTLLLTPHGPTYLSGPQNSDGTCSAGTSFESAKQSDLSLTLFDTDGTTVLETSNAGGKGVTETITRTLGAGTYFTRIIGADNAVQMYELDLSGAAADLPPTVLTATRDYDVSFPNKSGKLVFQFNEDVNVSATALSLWNETTTGGHWERSGGADYTATLDLVAGDYSLEMRDSYGDGWNGATFTIAALGISLTAADQWQDNVATTETVTFVVDTAGSYEVLVSAGEYPDEVSWTLTNPDYRVSKDLTGISFNYDGISFLATWNFAAVAGIDTGHYSYRLDANLVTGNSGSPLDGNGNGTGGDHWNSLSHAGAGFLIPKEGDADADGDVDLLDYMALANNFAPSGIGSFFSWQTGDFDEDSDVDLTDYMALANNFAPTGYTNPIVVSLAQADDMTTGDQPSSATRSAEESSELQRRIRPDRTASHQAVFSRYERDRQSLGTSPGDELESFWPGPLTRREKERIAGLLAEPDKR
;
A
#
# COMPACT_ATOMS: atom_id res chain seq x y z
N MET A 1 27.38 7.10 51.85
CA MET A 1 28.69 6.42 51.92
C MET A 1 28.89 5.66 50.63
N VAL A 2 30.02 5.89 49.94
CA VAL A 2 30.84 4.93 49.14
C VAL A 2 30.09 4.04 48.14
N GLY A 3 30.35 4.01 46.82
CA GLY A 3 31.49 4.42 45.96
C GLY A 3 31.63 3.32 44.87
N HIS A 4 32.28 3.46 43.71
CA HIS A 4 33.10 4.47 43.03
C HIS A 4 33.10 4.14 41.50
N VAL A 5 33.53 5.06 40.63
CA VAL A 5 33.77 4.88 39.17
C VAL A 5 35.31 4.79 38.92
N PRO A 6 35.93 4.88 37.70
CA PRO A 6 35.62 4.45 36.32
C PRO A 6 36.84 3.72 35.62
N ILE A 7 36.92 3.76 34.26
CA ILE A 7 38.11 3.62 33.34
C ILE A 7 38.36 2.20 32.78
N GLY A 8 38.64 1.97 31.47
CA GLY A 8 38.68 2.85 30.27
C GLY A 8 39.63 2.34 29.15
N GLY A 9 39.54 2.90 27.93
CA GLY A 9 40.47 2.66 26.79
C GLY A 9 39.74 2.20 25.49
N ARG A 10 39.46 3.05 24.49
CA ARG A 10 40.32 3.76 23.49
C ARG A 10 40.66 2.97 22.21
N HIS A 11 40.01 3.40 21.12
CA HIS A 11 40.46 3.59 19.73
C HIS A 11 41.73 2.90 19.18
N LEU A 12 41.56 2.30 17.99
CA LEU A 12 42.27 2.57 16.71
C LEU A 12 41.54 1.70 15.65
N ASN A 13 40.74 2.17 14.68
CA ASN A 13 40.85 3.25 13.69
C ASN A 13 41.71 2.90 12.45
N ARG A 14 41.17 3.22 11.25
CA ARG A 14 41.72 3.13 9.88
C ARG A 14 41.84 1.75 9.22
N GLN A 15 41.73 1.60 7.89
CA GLN A 15 41.05 2.32 6.78
C GLN A 15 41.54 1.67 5.45
N VAL A 16 40.80 1.80 4.33
CA VAL A 16 41.35 1.94 2.94
C VAL A 16 42.07 0.69 2.36
N SER A 17 41.96 0.30 1.08
CA SER A 17 41.12 0.70 -0.05
C SER A 17 41.27 -0.30 -1.22
N VAL A 18 40.22 -0.39 -2.06
CA VAL A 18 40.25 -0.37 -3.55
C VAL A 18 41.33 -1.23 -4.26
N ARG A 19 40.91 -2.17 -5.13
CA ARG A 19 41.02 -2.03 -6.61
C ARG A 19 40.36 -3.16 -7.40
N GLN A 20 39.76 -2.75 -8.52
CA GLN A 20 39.29 -3.60 -9.61
C GLN A 20 40.43 -4.46 -10.16
N ASN A 21 40.11 -5.64 -10.70
CA ASN A 21 40.37 -5.87 -12.12
C ASN A 21 39.59 -7.07 -12.70
N THR A 22 39.12 -6.84 -13.93
CA THR A 22 38.41 -7.76 -14.83
C THR A 22 39.37 -8.80 -15.44
N ILE A 23 38.87 -9.98 -15.84
CA ILE A 23 39.03 -10.61 -17.18
C ILE A 23 38.78 -12.14 -17.15
N ASN A 24 37.95 -12.55 -18.11
CA ASN A 24 37.68 -13.90 -18.62
C ASN A 24 38.87 -14.88 -18.64
N SER A 25 38.62 -16.18 -18.50
CA SER A 25 38.65 -17.14 -19.63
C SER A 25 38.35 -18.58 -19.20
N ALA A 26 37.65 -19.32 -20.05
CA ALA A 26 37.46 -20.75 -19.93
C ALA A 26 38.74 -21.53 -20.29
N MET A 27 38.90 -22.74 -19.74
CA MET A 27 39.30 -23.90 -20.55
C MET A 27 39.05 -25.26 -19.86
N ASP A 28 38.18 -26.02 -20.52
CA ASP A 28 38.09 -27.48 -20.57
C ASP A 28 39.43 -28.23 -20.43
N LEU A 29 39.47 -29.28 -19.61
CA LEU A 29 40.25 -30.47 -19.96
C LEU A 29 39.65 -31.78 -19.39
N ARG A 30 39.23 -32.64 -20.31
CA ARG A 30 38.84 -34.05 -20.10
C ARG A 30 40.02 -34.97 -19.69
N LEU A 31 39.63 -36.21 -19.33
CA LEU A 31 40.33 -37.51 -19.42
C LEU A 31 40.78 -38.09 -18.06
N ARG A 32 40.68 -39.39 -17.74
CA ARG A 32 39.91 -40.60 -18.19
C ARG A 32 40.72 -41.81 -17.66
N PHE A 33 40.06 -42.80 -17.02
CA PHE A 33 40.49 -44.23 -16.93
C PHE A 33 41.82 -44.49 -16.15
N ASP A 34 42.12 -45.62 -15.50
CA ASP A 34 41.47 -46.94 -15.35
C ASP A 34 41.95 -47.64 -14.02
N PRO A 35 41.69 -48.94 -13.69
CA PRO A 35 41.50 -49.40 -12.31
C PRO A 35 42.48 -50.54 -11.88
N HIS A 36 42.02 -51.47 -11.01
CA HIS A 36 42.72 -52.62 -10.41
C HIS A 36 43.77 -52.24 -9.31
N GLU A 37 44.02 -53.04 -8.25
CA GLU A 37 43.61 -54.42 -7.96
C GLU A 37 43.65 -54.76 -6.45
N THR A 38 42.77 -55.67 -6.00
CA THR A 38 42.88 -56.63 -4.85
C THR A 38 43.71 -56.30 -3.59
N HIS A 39 43.13 -56.53 -2.39
CA HIS A 39 43.56 -57.62 -1.48
C HIS A 39 42.65 -57.76 -0.24
N LEU A 40 42.21 -58.99 0.05
CA LEU A 40 41.85 -59.45 1.41
C LEU A 40 43.03 -60.30 1.93
N PRO A 41 43.33 -60.29 3.25
CA PRO A 41 42.88 -61.43 4.05
C PRO A 41 42.64 -61.18 5.56
N GLY A 42 41.73 -61.97 6.15
CA GLY A 42 42.09 -62.85 7.27
C GLY A 42 42.00 -62.39 8.75
N LYS A 43 40.87 -62.73 9.37
CA LYS A 43 40.73 -63.54 10.64
C LYS A 43 41.16 -63.03 12.04
N GLU A 44 40.38 -63.53 13.02
CA GLU A 44 40.65 -63.75 14.46
C GLU A 44 40.71 -62.51 15.40
N SER A 45 40.49 -62.60 16.73
CA SER A 45 39.48 -63.31 17.56
C SER A 45 39.67 -62.97 19.06
N SER A 46 38.62 -62.62 19.83
CA SER A 46 38.50 -62.78 21.32
C SER A 46 37.22 -62.10 21.81
N LEU A 47 36.26 -62.74 22.49
CA LEU A 47 36.24 -63.30 23.87
C LEU A 47 36.04 -62.28 25.03
N ALA A 48 34.76 -62.10 25.38
CA ALA A 48 34.15 -62.47 26.67
C ALA A 48 34.11 -61.50 27.89
N ASN A 49 33.02 -61.71 28.66
CA ASN A 49 32.70 -61.31 30.04
C ASN A 49 32.21 -59.87 30.30
N GLN A 50 31.28 -59.59 31.23
CA GLN A 50 30.71 -60.46 32.28
C GLN A 50 29.26 -60.12 32.72
N ARG A 51 28.58 -61.16 33.25
CA ARG A 51 27.19 -61.29 33.72
C ARG A 51 26.77 -60.36 34.88
N ALA A 52 25.44 -60.14 35.01
CA ALA A 52 24.69 -60.43 36.25
C ALA A 52 23.18 -60.70 36.00
N ARG A 53 22.52 -61.50 36.84
CA ARG A 53 21.07 -61.86 36.83
C ARG A 53 20.39 -61.34 38.11
N VAL A 54 19.04 -61.24 38.12
CA VAL A 54 18.07 -61.94 39.03
C VAL A 54 16.77 -61.11 39.17
N THR A 55 15.64 -61.45 38.54
CA THR A 55 14.52 -62.38 38.89
C THR A 55 13.42 -61.87 39.85
N ALA A 56 12.14 -62.13 39.46
CA ALA A 56 10.90 -62.19 40.29
C ALA A 56 10.19 -60.85 40.64
N ARG A 57 8.84 -60.76 40.84
CA ARG A 57 7.76 -61.77 40.96
C ARG A 57 6.36 -61.15 40.76
N SER A 58 5.36 -61.93 40.34
CA SER A 58 3.93 -61.53 40.21
C SER A 58 3.07 -61.77 41.46
N ARG A 59 1.89 -61.12 41.59
CA ARG A 59 0.74 -61.59 42.43
C ARG A 59 -0.61 -60.93 42.08
N LYS A 60 -1.70 -61.73 42.01
CA LYS A 60 -3.13 -61.32 41.90
C LYS A 60 -3.82 -61.22 43.28
N ARG A 61 -4.94 -60.48 43.42
CA ARG A 61 -5.95 -60.64 44.51
C ARG A 61 -7.34 -60.01 44.20
N GLN A 62 -8.36 -60.34 45.03
CA GLN A 62 -9.83 -60.20 44.84
C GLN A 62 -10.57 -60.10 46.22
N THR A 63 -11.82 -59.62 46.43
CA THR A 63 -12.85 -59.05 45.52
C THR A 63 -13.76 -57.90 46.12
N PRO A 64 -14.85 -58.11 46.92
CA PRO A 64 -16.06 -57.22 46.88
C PRO A 64 -16.66 -56.83 48.28
N PRO A 65 -17.94 -56.35 48.47
CA PRO A 65 -18.91 -55.55 47.67
C PRO A 65 -19.58 -54.33 48.41
N ASN A 66 -20.42 -53.56 47.68
CA ASN A 66 -21.65 -52.80 48.11
C ASN A 66 -21.56 -51.53 49.02
N PRO A 67 -22.58 -50.61 49.05
CA PRO A 67 -23.48 -50.12 47.97
C PRO A 67 -23.67 -48.56 47.93
N ASP A 68 -24.52 -48.11 46.98
CA ASP A 68 -25.43 -46.94 46.97
C ASP A 68 -25.17 -45.62 46.18
N CYS A 69 -26.23 -45.25 45.44
CA CYS A 69 -26.75 -43.93 45.02
C CYS A 69 -26.29 -43.17 43.73
N ARG A 70 -27.05 -43.40 42.64
CA ARG A 70 -27.71 -42.41 41.72
C ARG A 70 -26.95 -41.13 41.31
N SER A 71 -26.76 -40.80 40.02
CA SER A 71 -27.84 -40.49 39.06
C SER A 71 -27.33 -40.08 37.65
N PHE A 72 -28.15 -40.35 36.62
CA PHE A 72 -28.21 -39.80 35.24
C PHE A 72 -26.93 -39.32 34.50
N ARG A 73 -26.61 -39.99 33.39
CA ARG A 73 -26.35 -39.35 32.07
C ARG A 73 -26.55 -40.37 30.93
N PHE A 74 -26.54 -39.87 29.68
CA PHE A 74 -26.91 -40.58 28.45
C PHE A 74 -26.01 -41.80 28.17
N GLU A 75 -26.58 -42.79 27.46
CA GLU A 75 -25.86 -43.96 26.98
C GLU A 75 -25.08 -43.63 25.70
N GLU A 76 -23.77 -43.78 25.79
CA GLU A 76 -22.79 -43.72 24.70
C GLU A 76 -22.39 -45.18 24.41
N LEU A 77 -22.55 -45.65 23.17
CA LEU A 77 -22.30 -47.05 22.82
C LEU A 77 -20.90 -47.23 22.25
N GLU A 78 -19.97 -47.61 23.12
CA GLU A 78 -18.58 -47.92 22.75
C GLU A 78 -18.48 -49.06 21.72
N SER A 79 -17.68 -48.76 20.70
CA SER A 79 -16.88 -49.64 19.85
C SER A 79 -16.68 -51.08 20.34
N ARG A 80 -17.04 -52.05 19.49
CA ARG A 80 -16.67 -53.46 19.66
C ARG A 80 -15.67 -53.90 18.58
N HIS A 81 -14.38 -53.86 18.91
CA HIS A 81 -13.37 -54.68 18.23
C HIS A 81 -13.56 -56.19 18.55
N LEU A 82 -12.73 -57.02 17.90
CA LEU A 82 -12.64 -58.50 17.89
C LEU A 82 -13.40 -59.13 16.70
N LEU A 83 -12.82 -60.01 15.86
CA LEU A 83 -11.55 -60.75 15.91
C LEU A 83 -11.12 -61.19 14.50
N SER A 84 -9.87 -60.98 14.09
CA SER A 84 -9.25 -61.78 13.01
C SER A 84 -8.73 -63.10 13.58
N VAL A 85 -8.93 -64.20 12.83
CA VAL A 85 -8.54 -65.56 13.26
C VAL A 85 -7.16 -65.91 12.72
N TRP A 86 -6.29 -66.34 13.64
CA TRP A 86 -4.92 -66.78 13.35
C TRP A 86 -4.90 -68.18 12.72
N LEU A 87 -4.24 -68.33 11.57
CA LEU A 87 -3.79 -69.61 11.00
C LEU A 87 -2.32 -69.50 10.53
N PRO A 88 -1.54 -70.60 10.57
CA PRO A 88 -0.08 -70.58 10.36
C PRO A 88 0.33 -70.54 8.88
N PRO A 89 1.56 -70.10 8.56
CA PRO A 89 1.94 -69.68 7.22
C PRO A 89 2.20 -70.83 6.24
N GLY A 90 1.72 -70.66 5.01
CA GLY A 90 2.25 -71.28 3.79
C GLY A 90 2.71 -70.18 2.83
N GLU A 91 3.81 -70.40 2.12
CA GLU A 91 4.41 -69.40 1.24
C GLU A 91 3.48 -69.07 0.04
N VAL A 92 3.13 -67.80 -0.10
CA VAL A 92 2.59 -67.19 -1.32
C VAL A 92 3.36 -65.87 -1.51
N PRO A 93 3.93 -65.59 -2.68
CA PRO A 93 4.62 -64.32 -2.90
C PRO A 93 3.61 -63.17 -2.91
N SER A 94 3.96 -62.07 -2.23
CA SER A 94 3.19 -60.83 -2.23
C SER A 94 3.56 -59.98 -3.45
N GLU A 95 2.62 -59.82 -4.37
CA GLU A 95 2.53 -58.64 -5.23
C GLU A 95 1.21 -57.93 -4.86
N THR A 96 1.20 -56.61 -5.00
CA THR A 96 0.35 -55.68 -4.24
C THR A 96 -0.82 -55.12 -5.04
N ARG A 97 -1.83 -54.62 -4.31
CA ARG A 97 -3.04 -53.92 -4.74
C ARG A 97 -2.83 -52.87 -5.87
N PRO A 98 -3.89 -52.44 -6.57
CA PRO A 98 -3.80 -51.44 -7.65
C PRO A 98 -3.23 -50.08 -7.21
N ASP A 99 -3.25 -49.77 -5.90
CA ASP A 99 -2.51 -48.69 -5.22
C ASP A 99 -1.00 -48.66 -5.56
N ALA A 100 -0.46 -49.70 -6.20
CA ALA A 100 0.97 -49.96 -6.35
C ALA A 100 1.53 -49.91 -7.79
N PHE A 101 0.93 -49.16 -8.72
CA PHE A 101 1.62 -48.81 -9.99
C PHE A 101 2.71 -47.72 -9.78
N TYR A 102 3.62 -47.97 -8.83
CA TYR A 102 4.84 -47.19 -8.65
C TYR A 102 5.68 -47.23 -9.93
N PRO A 103 6.17 -46.08 -10.44
CA PRO A 103 7.19 -46.10 -11.48
C PRO A 103 8.46 -46.79 -10.94
N PRO A 104 8.99 -47.83 -11.62
CA PRO A 104 10.05 -48.66 -11.04
C PRO A 104 11.40 -47.94 -11.04
N GLY A 105 11.80 -47.45 -9.87
CA GLY A 105 13.20 -47.36 -9.47
C GLY A 105 13.93 -46.05 -9.77
N THR A 106 13.80 -45.10 -8.85
CA THR A 106 14.81 -44.09 -8.56
C THR A 106 14.96 -43.93 -7.06
N GLU A 107 16.13 -44.29 -6.51
CA GLU A 107 16.54 -43.84 -5.18
C GLU A 107 16.71 -42.32 -5.24
N PHE A 108 15.66 -41.57 -4.88
CA PHE A 108 15.76 -40.12 -4.72
C PHE A 108 16.32 -39.79 -3.34
N ASP A 109 17.22 -38.81 -3.32
CA ASP A 109 17.89 -38.30 -2.12
C ASP A 109 16.82 -37.61 -1.26
N ALA A 110 16.45 -38.22 -0.13
CA ALA A 110 15.33 -37.76 0.67
C ALA A 110 15.65 -36.43 1.36
N ASP A 111 15.02 -35.33 0.90
CA ASP A 111 14.82 -34.17 1.77
C ASP A 111 13.69 -34.55 2.77
N PRO A 112 13.98 -34.66 4.07
CA PRO A 112 13.03 -35.15 5.09
C PRO A 112 11.91 -34.14 5.41
N ARG A 113 11.60 -33.22 4.50
CA ARG A 113 10.56 -32.20 4.62
C ARG A 113 9.39 -32.41 3.66
N VAL A 114 9.57 -33.19 2.58
CA VAL A 114 8.49 -33.57 1.64
C VAL A 114 7.75 -34.86 2.11
N ASP A 115 8.36 -35.65 3.00
CA ASP A 115 7.86 -36.93 3.58
C ASP A 115 6.52 -36.87 4.36
N ARG A 116 5.83 -35.72 4.41
CA ARG A 116 4.59 -35.53 5.20
C ARG A 116 3.33 -35.26 4.41
N PHE A 117 3.44 -35.06 3.11
CA PHE A 117 2.35 -34.61 2.28
C PHE A 117 2.03 -35.66 1.22
N GLN A 118 0.75 -36.01 1.04
CA GLN A 118 0.36 -37.10 0.15
C GLN A 118 0.21 -36.65 -1.31
N ALA A 119 0.82 -35.53 -1.69
CA ALA A 119 0.94 -35.05 -3.05
C ALA A 119 2.43 -34.87 -3.38
N PRO A 120 3.11 -35.88 -3.95
CA PRO A 120 4.49 -35.74 -4.42
C PRO A 120 4.55 -34.75 -5.57
N ASP A 121 5.49 -33.79 -5.57
CA ASP A 121 5.60 -32.74 -6.59
C ASP A 121 5.66 -33.27 -8.06
N SER A 122 6.16 -34.49 -8.26
CA SER A 122 6.21 -35.17 -9.57
C SER A 122 4.91 -35.86 -9.99
N SER A 123 3.93 -35.97 -9.09
CA SER A 123 2.64 -36.64 -9.27
C SER A 123 1.59 -35.62 -9.72
N ARG A 124 1.78 -35.04 -10.91
CA ARG A 124 0.87 -34.04 -11.49
C ARG A 124 0.80 -34.15 -13.01
N TRP A 125 -0.19 -33.49 -13.63
CA TRP A 125 -0.33 -33.43 -15.09
C TRP A 125 0.83 -32.68 -15.75
N SER A 126 1.64 -33.39 -16.56
CA SER A 126 2.80 -32.79 -17.24
C SER A 126 2.45 -32.22 -18.62
N SER A 127 1.30 -32.65 -19.15
CA SER A 127 0.70 -32.15 -20.37
C SER A 127 -0.78 -32.49 -20.45
N THR A 128 -1.62 -31.56 -20.93
CA THR A 128 -3.05 -31.79 -21.21
C THR A 128 -3.35 -31.57 -22.69
N SER A 129 -4.53 -32.00 -23.14
CA SER A 129 -5.03 -31.72 -24.49
C SER A 129 -5.24 -30.22 -24.76
N THR A 130 -5.49 -29.42 -23.72
CA THR A 130 -5.77 -27.98 -23.81
C THR A 130 -4.51 -27.14 -23.74
N ASP A 131 -3.68 -27.35 -22.71
CA ASP A 131 -2.53 -26.49 -22.40
C ASP A 131 -1.25 -26.96 -23.13
N GLY A 132 -1.26 -28.20 -23.63
CA GLY A 132 -0.11 -28.82 -24.25
C GLY A 132 0.90 -29.31 -23.21
N SER A 133 2.19 -29.35 -23.56
CA SER A 133 3.25 -29.91 -22.70
C SER A 133 4.12 -28.84 -22.05
N GLY A 134 4.56 -29.11 -20.82
CA GLY A 134 5.55 -28.30 -20.12
C GLY A 134 5.10 -27.76 -18.77
N LEU A 135 3.93 -28.20 -18.29
CA LEU A 135 3.35 -27.79 -17.02
C LEU A 135 4.27 -28.18 -15.85
N GLY A 136 4.65 -27.20 -15.05
CA GLY A 136 5.42 -27.32 -13.81
C GLY A 136 4.55 -27.30 -12.54
N GLN A 137 5.16 -27.45 -11.38
CA GLN A 137 4.52 -27.16 -10.08
C GLN A 137 3.99 -25.71 -10.07
N GLY A 138 2.88 -25.47 -9.37
CA GLY A 138 2.15 -24.19 -9.40
C GLY A 138 1.31 -23.96 -10.65
N ASP A 139 1.73 -24.43 -11.84
CA ASP A 139 1.06 -24.09 -13.10
C ASP A 139 -0.45 -24.48 -13.11
N PRO A 140 -1.36 -23.52 -13.36
CA PRO A 140 -2.78 -23.80 -13.54
C PRO A 140 -2.98 -24.72 -14.75
N THR A 141 -3.94 -25.64 -14.65
CA THR A 141 -4.06 -26.78 -15.58
C THR A 141 -5.52 -27.03 -15.98
N THR A 142 -5.77 -27.06 -17.29
CA THR A 142 -7.09 -27.31 -17.88
C THR A 142 -7.24 -28.76 -18.31
N LEU A 143 -8.14 -29.48 -17.64
CA LEU A 143 -8.44 -30.89 -17.91
C LEU A 143 -9.75 -31.02 -18.69
N SER A 144 -9.70 -31.61 -19.88
CA SER A 144 -10.92 -32.03 -20.57
C SER A 144 -11.44 -33.35 -19.98
N TRP A 145 -12.74 -33.47 -19.76
CA TRP A 145 -13.35 -34.64 -19.12
C TRP A 145 -14.59 -35.14 -19.87
N GLY A 146 -14.85 -36.44 -19.81
CA GLY A 146 -16.01 -37.03 -20.48
C GLY A 146 -16.25 -38.50 -20.12
N PHE A 147 -17.25 -39.09 -20.76
CA PHE A 147 -17.69 -40.47 -20.52
C PHE A 147 -17.34 -41.35 -21.70
N VAL A 148 -16.94 -42.60 -21.44
CA VAL A 148 -16.89 -43.60 -22.52
C VAL A 148 -18.26 -44.21 -22.75
N ALA A 149 -18.54 -44.57 -24.00
CA ALA A 149 -19.79 -45.23 -24.35
C ALA A 149 -19.89 -46.63 -23.72
N ASP A 150 -21.09 -47.06 -23.34
CA ASP A 150 -21.36 -48.45 -22.97
C ASP A 150 -20.93 -49.39 -24.11
N GLY A 151 -20.26 -50.49 -23.77
CA GLY A 151 -19.57 -51.34 -24.76
C GLY A 151 -18.09 -51.01 -24.98
N THR A 152 -17.55 -49.94 -24.37
CA THR A 152 -16.10 -49.68 -24.36
C THR A 152 -15.41 -50.67 -23.43
N TRP A 153 -14.36 -51.33 -23.89
CA TRP A 153 -13.67 -52.38 -23.13
C TRP A 153 -12.86 -51.80 -21.96
N ILE A 154 -13.10 -52.28 -20.75
CA ILE A 154 -12.31 -51.94 -19.55
C ILE A 154 -11.41 -53.13 -19.20
N GLU A 155 -10.12 -52.89 -19.05
CA GLU A 155 -9.15 -53.86 -18.57
C GLU A 155 -9.23 -53.93 -17.03
N GLY A 156 -9.76 -55.04 -16.50
CA GLY A 156 -9.71 -55.33 -15.06
C GLY A 156 -8.44 -56.08 -14.66
N ASP A 157 -8.05 -56.01 -13.38
CA ASP A 157 -6.86 -56.67 -12.83
C ASP A 157 -7.12 -58.11 -12.30
N PRO A 158 -6.63 -59.16 -12.99
CA PRO A 158 -6.79 -60.53 -12.56
C PRO A 158 -5.96 -60.92 -11.33
N ALA A 159 -5.06 -60.05 -10.85
CA ALA A 159 -4.30 -60.26 -9.62
C ALA A 159 -5.17 -60.07 -8.38
N ASP A 160 -6.04 -59.05 -8.39
CA ASP A 160 -7.00 -58.75 -7.33
C ASP A 160 -8.36 -59.46 -7.53
N GLY A 161 -8.61 -59.97 -8.74
CA GLY A 161 -9.75 -60.84 -9.06
C GLY A 161 -10.86 -60.16 -9.85
N GLU A 162 -10.68 -58.89 -10.16
CA GLU A 162 -11.48 -58.12 -11.11
C GLU A 162 -11.42 -58.79 -12.50
N LEU A 163 -12.55 -58.78 -13.22
CA LEU A 163 -12.64 -59.35 -14.55
C LEU A 163 -12.88 -58.25 -15.58
N ALA A 164 -12.00 -58.17 -16.58
CA ALA A 164 -12.18 -57.26 -17.70
C ALA A 164 -13.54 -57.49 -18.41
N SER A 165 -14.27 -56.40 -18.62
CA SER A 165 -15.59 -56.38 -19.26
C SER A 165 -15.88 -55.07 -19.98
N ASP A 166 -16.95 -55.07 -20.77
CA ASP A 166 -17.47 -53.86 -21.40
C ASP A 166 -18.03 -52.90 -20.33
N SER A 167 -17.82 -51.60 -20.50
CA SER A 167 -18.43 -50.55 -19.68
C SER A 167 -19.95 -50.60 -19.76
N ASP A 168 -20.63 -50.43 -18.62
CA ASP A 168 -22.09 -50.31 -18.50
C ASP A 168 -22.54 -49.11 -17.64
N LEU A 169 -21.62 -48.18 -17.36
CA LEU A 169 -21.86 -46.98 -16.54
C LEU A 169 -23.07 -46.14 -16.97
N ILE A 170 -23.29 -45.91 -18.27
CA ILE A 170 -24.39 -45.06 -18.72
C ILE A 170 -25.73 -45.76 -18.44
N ALA A 171 -25.88 -47.02 -18.86
CA ALA A 171 -27.05 -47.84 -18.53
C ALA A 171 -27.28 -48.00 -17.02
N PHE A 172 -26.21 -48.06 -16.21
CA PHE A 172 -26.27 -48.09 -14.75
C PHE A 172 -26.85 -46.78 -14.18
N LEU A 173 -26.34 -45.63 -14.61
CA LEU A 173 -26.82 -44.31 -14.18
C LEU A 173 -28.26 -44.04 -14.64
N ASP A 174 -28.63 -44.42 -15.87
CA ASP A 174 -30.01 -44.40 -16.37
C ASP A 174 -30.98 -45.20 -15.49
N GLY A 175 -30.51 -46.34 -14.97
CA GLY A 175 -31.26 -47.19 -14.05
C GLY A 175 -31.58 -46.52 -12.71
N ILE A 176 -30.72 -45.59 -12.25
CA ILE A 176 -30.86 -44.87 -10.99
C ILE A 176 -31.65 -43.56 -11.16
N TYR A 177 -31.28 -42.74 -12.14
CA TYR A 177 -31.78 -41.36 -12.28
C TYR A 177 -32.94 -41.21 -13.29
N GLY A 178 -33.11 -42.17 -14.19
CA GLY A 178 -34.08 -42.12 -15.28
C GLY A 178 -33.41 -42.10 -16.66
N ASN A 179 -34.18 -42.48 -17.68
CA ASN A 179 -33.68 -42.82 -19.00
C ASN A 179 -33.32 -41.58 -19.86
N VAL A 180 -32.13 -41.64 -20.47
CA VAL A 180 -31.44 -40.57 -21.21
C VAL A 180 -31.94 -40.37 -22.66
N THR A 181 -31.66 -39.18 -23.22
CA THR A 181 -31.77 -38.85 -24.65
C THR A 181 -30.68 -39.58 -25.46
N PRO A 182 -31.00 -40.30 -26.55
CA PRO A 182 -30.02 -41.13 -27.25
C PRO A 182 -29.09 -40.33 -28.19
N ASP A 183 -28.13 -39.61 -27.62
CA ASP A 183 -26.98 -39.01 -28.29
C ASP A 183 -25.66 -39.17 -27.48
N THR A 184 -24.76 -38.19 -27.51
CA THR A 184 -23.43 -38.25 -26.87
C THR A 184 -23.11 -37.00 -26.03
N ASP A 185 -24.05 -36.06 -25.89
CA ASP A 185 -23.89 -34.84 -25.09
C ASP A 185 -24.78 -34.97 -23.85
N PHE A 186 -24.22 -35.51 -22.77
CA PHE A 186 -24.99 -35.85 -21.57
C PHE A 186 -25.34 -34.63 -20.70
N THR A 187 -25.16 -33.40 -21.20
CA THR A 187 -25.37 -32.17 -20.40
C THR A 187 -26.82 -31.91 -20.01
N ASP A 188 -27.81 -32.50 -20.68
CA ASP A 188 -29.22 -32.45 -20.28
C ASP A 188 -29.60 -33.51 -19.23
N GLU A 189 -28.68 -34.41 -18.87
CA GLU A 189 -28.99 -35.57 -18.05
C GLU A 189 -28.88 -35.34 -16.54
N THR A 190 -29.82 -35.92 -15.81
CA THR A 190 -29.93 -35.68 -14.36
C THR A 190 -28.70 -36.19 -13.61
N TRP A 191 -28.13 -37.30 -14.06
CA TRP A 191 -26.91 -37.87 -13.49
C TRP A 191 -25.64 -37.10 -13.88
N PHE A 192 -25.63 -36.25 -14.90
CA PHE A 192 -24.47 -35.41 -15.25
C PHE A 192 -24.17 -34.37 -14.17
N THR A 193 -25.21 -33.88 -13.49
CA THR A 193 -25.11 -32.85 -12.44
C THR A 193 -24.09 -33.18 -11.34
N PRO A 194 -24.12 -34.35 -10.67
CA PRO A 194 -23.11 -34.70 -9.66
C PRO A 194 -21.69 -34.74 -10.22
N PHE A 195 -21.46 -35.26 -11.44
CA PHE A 195 -20.12 -35.27 -12.06
C PHE A 195 -19.57 -33.85 -12.28
N ASN A 196 -20.36 -33.00 -12.94
CA ASN A 196 -19.99 -31.61 -13.17
C ASN A 196 -19.76 -30.86 -11.82
N SER A 197 -20.55 -31.17 -10.78
CA SER A 197 -20.43 -30.47 -9.49
C SER A 197 -19.14 -30.74 -8.73
N TYR A 198 -18.61 -31.97 -8.72
CA TYR A 198 -17.39 -32.27 -7.96
C TYR A 198 -16.14 -31.73 -8.67
N LEU A 199 -16.10 -31.78 -10.01
CA LEU A 199 -15.02 -31.20 -10.81
C LEU A 199 -14.96 -29.68 -10.65
N ASN A 200 -16.11 -29.00 -10.81
CA ASN A 200 -16.17 -27.56 -10.54
C ASN A 200 -15.74 -27.22 -9.10
N ARG A 201 -16.07 -28.07 -8.12
CA ARG A 201 -15.65 -27.84 -6.73
C ARG A 201 -14.13 -27.92 -6.53
N TRP A 202 -13.42 -28.80 -7.25
CA TRP A 202 -11.95 -28.77 -7.25
C TRP A 202 -11.39 -27.50 -7.90
N GLY A 203 -12.00 -27.03 -8.99
CA GLY A 203 -11.56 -25.82 -9.69
C GLY A 203 -11.92 -24.50 -8.98
N GLU A 204 -12.96 -24.50 -8.14
CA GLU A 204 -13.26 -23.38 -7.22
C GLU A 204 -12.20 -23.19 -6.14
N LEU A 205 -11.34 -24.19 -5.91
CA LEU A 205 -10.41 -24.27 -4.79
C LEU A 205 -8.93 -24.32 -5.22
N SER A 206 -8.63 -24.23 -6.53
CA SER A 206 -7.28 -24.39 -7.08
C SER A 206 -7.16 -23.85 -8.52
N GLY A 207 -5.95 -23.84 -9.09
CA GLY A 207 -5.69 -23.52 -10.49
C GLY A 207 -6.13 -24.60 -11.49
N LEU A 208 -6.99 -25.54 -11.07
CA LEU A 208 -7.58 -26.54 -11.96
C LEU A 208 -8.81 -26.00 -12.67
N SER A 209 -8.87 -26.18 -13.99
CA SER A 209 -10.03 -25.83 -14.83
C SER A 209 -10.56 -27.07 -15.54
N TYR A 210 -11.89 -27.20 -15.66
CA TYR A 210 -12.53 -28.40 -16.24
C TYR A 210 -13.40 -28.07 -17.43
N VAL A 211 -13.22 -28.81 -18.53
CA VAL A 211 -13.98 -28.62 -19.78
C VAL A 211 -14.62 -29.94 -20.19
N TYR A 212 -15.94 -29.98 -20.33
CA TYR A 212 -16.62 -31.19 -20.80
C TYR A 212 -16.36 -31.42 -22.29
N GLU A 213 -15.92 -32.63 -22.64
CA GLU A 213 -15.70 -33.13 -24.00
C GLU A 213 -16.71 -34.26 -24.29
N PRO A 214 -17.73 -34.01 -25.15
CA PRO A 214 -18.76 -34.99 -25.48
C PRO A 214 -18.32 -36.05 -26.50
N ASN A 215 -17.08 -36.00 -27.00
CA ASN A 215 -16.55 -36.99 -27.93
C ASN A 215 -15.52 -37.91 -27.24
N ASP A 216 -15.72 -39.22 -27.35
CA ASP A 216 -14.70 -40.24 -27.10
C ASP A 216 -14.54 -41.15 -28.33
N ASP A 217 -13.34 -41.69 -28.56
CA ASP A 217 -13.02 -42.52 -29.72
C ASP A 217 -13.08 -44.04 -29.45
N GLY A 218 -13.60 -44.46 -28.30
CA GLY A 218 -13.87 -45.85 -27.94
C GLY A 218 -12.62 -46.68 -27.65
N GLN A 219 -11.52 -46.04 -27.25
CA GLN A 219 -10.32 -46.75 -26.81
C GLN A 219 -10.57 -47.42 -25.45
N ASN A 220 -9.96 -48.58 -25.22
CA ASN A 220 -10.01 -49.27 -23.94
C ASN A 220 -9.67 -48.36 -22.74
N LEU A 221 -10.20 -48.65 -21.56
CA LEU A 221 -9.67 -48.12 -20.29
C LEU A 221 -8.67 -49.13 -19.69
N PRO A 222 -7.48 -48.69 -19.24
CA PRO A 222 -6.92 -47.36 -19.42
C PRO A 222 -6.42 -47.14 -20.86
N SER A 223 -6.48 -45.91 -21.37
CA SER A 223 -5.95 -45.58 -22.70
C SER A 223 -4.46 -45.25 -22.66
N SER A 224 -3.66 -45.92 -23.49
CA SER A 224 -2.28 -45.52 -23.78
C SER A 224 -2.14 -44.26 -24.67
N HIS A 225 -3.27 -43.68 -25.09
CA HIS A 225 -3.33 -42.42 -25.84
C HIS A 225 -3.87 -41.29 -24.96
N SER A 226 -3.09 -40.21 -24.81
CA SER A 226 -3.46 -38.96 -24.12
C SER A 226 -4.71 -38.29 -24.72
N GLY A 227 -5.31 -37.33 -24.00
CA GLY A 227 -6.44 -36.54 -24.49
C GLY A 227 -6.18 -35.82 -25.82
N LEU A 228 -7.25 -35.56 -26.58
CA LEU A 228 -7.22 -34.92 -27.88
C LEU A 228 -8.53 -34.14 -28.12
N LEU A 229 -8.45 -32.81 -28.09
CA LEU A 229 -9.59 -31.90 -28.25
C LEU A 229 -10.50 -32.26 -29.44
N GLY A 230 -11.80 -32.36 -29.18
CA GLY A 230 -12.84 -32.74 -30.13
C GLY A 230 -12.78 -34.21 -30.55
N THR A 231 -12.16 -35.10 -29.76
CA THR A 231 -12.01 -36.53 -30.09
C THR A 231 -11.96 -37.45 -28.86
N ARG A 232 -11.22 -37.08 -27.81
CA ARG A 232 -11.08 -37.86 -26.58
C ARG A 232 -10.73 -36.93 -25.40
N PRO A 233 -11.36 -37.06 -24.23
CA PRO A 233 -11.00 -36.28 -23.04
C PRO A 233 -9.60 -36.62 -22.49
N ASP A 234 -9.06 -35.76 -21.62
CA ASP A 234 -7.92 -36.07 -20.75
C ASP A 234 -8.32 -37.01 -19.61
N LEU A 235 -9.55 -36.85 -19.08
CA LEU A 235 -10.14 -37.64 -18.01
C LEU A 235 -11.37 -38.39 -18.54
N ARG A 236 -11.31 -39.72 -18.65
CA ARG A 236 -12.44 -40.51 -19.16
C ARG A 236 -13.03 -41.39 -18.07
N ILE A 237 -14.35 -41.34 -17.95
CA ILE A 237 -15.09 -42.02 -16.90
C ILE A 237 -15.87 -43.19 -17.51
N GLY A 238 -15.63 -44.39 -16.98
CA GLY A 238 -16.36 -45.62 -17.28
C GLY A 238 -16.74 -46.36 -16.01
N GLY A 239 -17.30 -47.57 -16.16
CA GLY A 239 -17.68 -48.39 -15.01
C GLY A 239 -18.15 -49.78 -15.42
N HIS A 240 -17.84 -50.77 -14.59
CA HIS A 240 -18.25 -52.17 -14.74
C HIS A 240 -18.22 -52.87 -13.37
N SER A 241 -18.61 -54.15 -13.33
CA SER A 241 -18.52 -55.03 -12.15
C SER A 241 -17.07 -55.27 -11.73
N ILE A 242 -16.72 -54.89 -10.48
CA ILE A 242 -15.38 -55.08 -9.87
C ILE A 242 -15.37 -56.29 -8.91
N ASP A 243 -15.91 -56.13 -7.69
CA ASP A 243 -15.88 -57.15 -6.63
C ASP A 243 -17.23 -57.47 -5.98
N GLY A 244 -18.26 -56.67 -6.27
CA GLY A 244 -19.65 -56.93 -5.90
C GLY A 244 -20.07 -56.31 -4.56
N GLU A 245 -21.37 -56.00 -4.44
CA GLU A 245 -22.00 -55.24 -3.33
C GLU A 245 -21.82 -55.79 -1.89
N SER A 246 -21.06 -56.88 -1.65
CA SER A 246 -20.90 -57.46 -0.31
C SER A 246 -19.53 -58.08 -0.02
N GLY A 247 -18.77 -57.44 0.87
CA GLY A 247 -17.48 -57.96 1.34
C GLY A 247 -16.59 -56.87 1.93
N GLU A 248 -15.28 -57.07 1.78
CA GLU A 248 -14.42 -55.95 1.35
C GLU A 248 -14.88 -55.59 -0.07
N ASN A 249 -15.04 -54.30 -0.37
CA ASN A 249 -15.89 -53.82 -1.46
C ASN A 249 -15.28 -52.53 -2.04
N THR A 250 -14.99 -52.54 -3.34
CA THR A 250 -14.31 -51.45 -4.06
C THR A 250 -15.35 -50.59 -4.75
N LEU A 251 -15.44 -49.31 -4.40
CA LEU A 251 -16.46 -48.42 -4.95
C LEU A 251 -16.10 -47.93 -6.35
N ALA A 252 -14.84 -47.59 -6.55
CA ALA A 252 -14.26 -47.10 -7.80
C ALA A 252 -12.73 -47.16 -7.71
N TYR A 253 -12.04 -46.80 -8.79
CA TYR A 253 -10.62 -46.45 -8.79
C TYR A 253 -10.30 -45.42 -9.89
N ASN A 254 -9.18 -44.70 -9.74
CA ASN A 254 -8.65 -43.78 -10.75
C ASN A 254 -7.19 -44.08 -11.08
N TRP A 255 -6.80 -43.86 -12.34
CA TRP A 255 -5.38 -43.82 -12.69
C TRP A 255 -4.77 -42.43 -12.42
N TYR A 256 -3.49 -42.41 -12.09
CA TYR A 256 -2.71 -41.20 -11.77
C TYR A 256 -2.58 -40.20 -12.97
N PRO A 257 -2.11 -38.95 -12.73
CA PRO A 257 -2.20 -37.77 -13.63
C PRO A 257 -1.49 -37.79 -15.00
N GLN A 258 -1.28 -38.93 -15.62
CA GLN A 258 -0.90 -39.02 -17.04
C GLN A 258 -1.90 -39.86 -17.85
N TRP A 259 -2.85 -40.50 -17.17
CA TRP A 259 -4.01 -41.17 -17.77
C TRP A 259 -5.31 -40.59 -17.21
N GLY A 260 -5.44 -40.42 -15.89
CA GLY A 260 -6.61 -39.78 -15.27
C GLY A 260 -7.97 -40.46 -15.45
N ASP A 261 -8.05 -41.51 -16.27
CA ASP A 261 -9.22 -42.36 -16.45
C ASP A 261 -9.77 -42.84 -15.08
N MET A 262 -11.09 -43.00 -14.99
CA MET A 262 -11.82 -43.43 -13.79
C MET A 262 -12.72 -44.62 -14.11
N VAL A 263 -12.77 -45.61 -13.21
CA VAL A 263 -13.69 -46.75 -13.28
C VAL A 263 -14.53 -46.80 -12.00
N ILE A 264 -15.85 -46.84 -12.16
CA ILE A 264 -16.82 -46.93 -11.06
C ILE A 264 -17.37 -48.37 -11.01
N ASP A 265 -17.46 -48.97 -9.82
CA ASP A 265 -18.08 -50.29 -9.68
C ASP A 265 -19.60 -50.22 -9.84
N THR A 266 -20.10 -50.79 -10.94
CA THR A 266 -21.53 -50.83 -11.23
C THR A 266 -22.28 -51.96 -10.50
N ASP A 267 -21.60 -52.82 -9.75
CA ASP A 267 -22.27 -53.74 -8.82
C ASP A 267 -22.83 -53.03 -7.57
N ASN A 268 -22.32 -51.84 -7.22
CA ASN A 268 -22.65 -51.10 -5.99
C ASN A 268 -24.00 -50.33 -6.04
N VAL A 269 -25.02 -50.97 -6.60
CA VAL A 269 -26.35 -50.39 -6.91
C VAL A 269 -26.99 -49.71 -5.70
N SER A 270 -27.07 -50.35 -4.53
CA SER A 270 -27.75 -49.78 -3.36
C SER A 270 -26.99 -48.61 -2.73
N PHE A 271 -25.68 -48.49 -2.96
CA PHE A 271 -24.86 -47.39 -2.47
C PHE A 271 -25.06 -46.14 -3.32
N TYR A 272 -24.97 -46.29 -4.65
CA TYR A 272 -25.15 -45.19 -5.61
C TYR A 272 -26.62 -44.80 -5.85
N SER A 273 -27.58 -45.67 -5.55
CA SER A 273 -29.01 -45.34 -5.57
C SER A 273 -29.44 -44.39 -4.43
N ASP A 274 -28.58 -44.13 -3.43
CA ASP A 274 -28.85 -43.11 -2.42
C ASP A 274 -28.56 -41.70 -2.97
N VAL A 275 -29.56 -41.15 -3.64
CA VAL A 275 -29.53 -39.78 -4.20
C VAL A 275 -29.73 -38.68 -3.14
N SER A 276 -29.73 -39.01 -1.84
CA SER A 276 -29.81 -37.99 -0.79
C SER A 276 -28.56 -37.12 -0.73
N GLY A 277 -28.70 -35.88 -0.21
CA GLY A 277 -27.59 -34.90 -0.22
C GLY A 277 -27.11 -34.51 -1.63
N ASN A 278 -28.01 -34.55 -2.62
CA ASN A 278 -27.67 -34.44 -4.05
C ASN A 278 -26.63 -35.51 -4.46
N SER A 279 -26.98 -36.77 -4.20
CA SER A 279 -26.12 -37.94 -4.46
C SER A 279 -24.74 -37.84 -3.80
N LEU A 280 -24.70 -37.51 -2.50
CA LEU A 280 -23.47 -37.27 -1.75
C LEU A 280 -22.50 -38.46 -1.80
N ASN A 281 -23.02 -39.68 -1.72
CA ASN A 281 -22.24 -40.92 -1.84
C ASN A 281 -21.48 -41.00 -3.18
N LEU A 282 -22.18 -40.72 -4.29
CA LEU A 282 -21.58 -40.67 -5.62
C LEU A 282 -20.56 -39.51 -5.69
N ARG A 283 -20.95 -38.29 -5.31
CA ARG A 283 -20.06 -37.11 -5.39
C ARG A 283 -18.77 -37.27 -4.58
N ASN A 284 -18.83 -37.81 -3.36
CA ASN A 284 -17.62 -38.02 -2.56
C ASN A 284 -16.74 -39.15 -3.12
N THR A 285 -17.33 -40.22 -3.69
CA THR A 285 -16.51 -41.26 -4.36
C THR A 285 -15.80 -40.66 -5.58
N LEU A 286 -16.55 -40.00 -6.48
CA LEU A 286 -15.99 -39.38 -7.68
C LEU A 286 -14.91 -38.32 -7.34
N SER A 287 -15.15 -37.50 -6.31
CA SER A 287 -14.20 -36.48 -5.87
C SER A 287 -12.94 -37.10 -5.27
N HIS A 288 -13.05 -38.23 -4.55
CA HIS A 288 -11.93 -38.98 -3.97
C HIS A 288 -11.07 -39.61 -5.09
N GLU A 289 -11.69 -40.37 -5.98
CA GLU A 289 -11.01 -40.98 -7.12
C GLU A 289 -10.31 -39.94 -7.99
N HIS A 290 -11.00 -38.83 -8.28
CA HIS A 290 -10.40 -37.73 -9.02
C HIS A 290 -9.22 -37.08 -8.29
N GLY A 291 -9.18 -37.14 -6.96
CA GLY A 291 -8.00 -36.79 -6.16
C GLY A 291 -6.75 -37.60 -6.56
N HIS A 292 -6.90 -38.90 -6.82
CA HIS A 292 -5.84 -39.71 -7.43
C HIS A 292 -5.58 -39.30 -8.90
N GLY A 293 -6.64 -38.97 -9.66
CA GLY A 293 -6.56 -38.44 -11.03
C GLY A 293 -5.83 -37.10 -11.19
N ILE A 294 -5.71 -36.33 -10.10
CA ILE A 294 -4.87 -35.12 -10.00
C ILE A 294 -3.61 -35.32 -9.15
N GLY A 295 -3.42 -36.52 -8.60
CA GLY A 295 -2.10 -37.02 -8.14
C GLY A 295 -1.89 -37.11 -6.64
N ILE A 296 -2.96 -36.90 -5.87
CA ILE A 296 -2.98 -36.99 -4.42
C ILE A 296 -3.18 -38.47 -4.03
N GLY A 297 -2.37 -38.98 -3.12
CA GLY A 297 -2.49 -40.31 -2.53
C GLY A 297 -3.30 -40.31 -1.23
N HIS A 298 -3.55 -41.50 -0.68
CA HIS A 298 -4.32 -41.67 0.55
C HIS A 298 -3.67 -41.03 1.78
N VAL A 299 -4.45 -40.24 2.53
CA VAL A 299 -4.04 -39.63 3.80
C VAL A 299 -4.50 -40.43 5.03
N CYS A 300 -3.61 -40.52 6.02
CA CYS A 300 -3.78 -41.23 7.28
C CYS A 300 -3.33 -40.36 8.47
N PRO A 301 -3.79 -40.65 9.71
CA PRO A 301 -4.72 -41.73 10.08
C PRO A 301 -6.14 -41.44 9.60
N VAL A 302 -6.99 -42.46 9.50
CA VAL A 302 -8.43 -42.27 9.34
C VAL A 302 -8.97 -41.51 10.55
N VAL A 303 -9.40 -40.27 10.36
CA VAL A 303 -10.14 -39.50 11.37
C VAL A 303 -11.62 -39.84 11.25
N GLY A 304 -12.12 -39.90 10.00
CA GLY A 304 -13.51 -40.19 9.69
C GLY A 304 -14.50 -39.21 10.31
N GLY A 305 -15.78 -39.50 10.12
CA GLY A 305 -16.86 -38.61 10.54
C GLY A 305 -16.70 -37.22 9.93
N ALA A 306 -17.27 -36.20 10.57
CA ALA A 306 -17.30 -34.89 9.95
C ALA A 306 -15.96 -34.11 10.03
N ASP A 307 -14.91 -34.64 10.68
CA ASP A 307 -13.53 -34.09 10.70
C ASP A 307 -12.57 -34.89 9.80
N GLY A 308 -13.06 -35.90 9.07
CA GLY A 308 -12.26 -36.66 8.12
C GLY A 308 -11.91 -35.83 6.88
N ARG A 309 -10.89 -36.26 6.14
CA ARG A 309 -10.53 -35.68 4.82
C ARG A 309 -11.13 -36.49 3.68
N LEU A 310 -11.17 -35.90 2.49
CA LEU A 310 -11.67 -36.59 1.31
C LEU A 310 -10.77 -37.77 0.94
N MET A 311 -9.43 -37.58 0.94
CA MET A 311 -8.46 -38.62 0.56
C MET A 311 -8.17 -39.66 1.65
N GLU A 312 -9.02 -39.82 2.67
CA GLU A 312 -8.91 -40.97 3.58
C GLU A 312 -9.35 -42.25 2.85
N PRO A 313 -8.67 -43.40 3.03
CA PRO A 313 -8.88 -44.63 2.23
C PRO A 313 -10.20 -45.38 2.51
N TYR A 314 -11.20 -44.69 3.05
CA TYR A 314 -12.53 -45.21 3.32
C TYR A 314 -13.56 -44.09 3.09
N ILE A 315 -14.61 -44.42 2.35
CA ILE A 315 -15.68 -43.48 2.03
C ILE A 315 -16.29 -42.83 3.29
N ASN A 316 -16.49 -41.51 3.22
CA ASN A 316 -17.01 -40.72 4.31
C ASN A 316 -18.20 -39.85 3.86
N SER A 317 -19.42 -40.24 4.25
CA SER A 317 -20.65 -39.52 3.92
C SER A 317 -20.99 -38.41 4.93
N GLN A 318 -20.03 -37.98 5.77
CA GLN A 318 -20.22 -36.90 6.75
C GLN A 318 -19.48 -35.59 6.39
N ILE A 319 -18.79 -35.59 5.25
CA ILE A 319 -18.18 -34.43 4.58
C ILE A 319 -18.81 -34.26 3.19
N ASP A 320 -18.56 -33.15 2.51
CA ASP A 320 -19.06 -32.88 1.15
C ASP A 320 -17.93 -32.28 0.31
N GLY A 321 -17.27 -33.12 -0.50
CA GLY A 321 -16.11 -32.74 -1.32
C GLY A 321 -14.80 -32.52 -0.54
N PRO A 322 -13.80 -31.88 -1.18
CA PRO A 322 -12.45 -31.68 -0.64
C PRO A 322 -12.44 -30.95 0.69
N GLN A 323 -11.55 -31.36 1.60
CA GLN A 323 -11.31 -30.74 2.90
C GLN A 323 -9.88 -30.15 2.94
N PHE A 324 -9.48 -29.52 4.05
CA PHE A 324 -8.29 -28.66 4.07
C PHE A 324 -6.98 -29.31 3.56
N ASP A 325 -6.69 -30.54 3.98
CA ASP A 325 -5.48 -31.28 3.53
C ASP A 325 -5.54 -31.58 2.03
N ASP A 326 -6.74 -31.86 1.50
CA ASP A 326 -6.98 -32.18 0.09
C ASP A 326 -6.86 -30.92 -0.80
N VAL A 327 -7.35 -29.77 -0.32
CA VAL A 327 -7.20 -28.47 -1.01
C VAL A 327 -5.76 -28.00 -1.02
N LEU A 328 -5.10 -28.00 0.15
CA LEU A 328 -3.67 -27.69 0.25
C LEU A 328 -2.85 -28.58 -0.69
N ALA A 329 -3.20 -29.87 -0.80
CA ALA A 329 -2.54 -30.82 -1.68
C ALA A 329 -2.74 -30.50 -3.18
N THR A 330 -3.89 -29.96 -3.53
CA THR A 330 -4.17 -29.53 -4.90
C THR A 330 -3.44 -28.24 -5.24
N GLN A 331 -3.46 -27.25 -4.34
CA GLN A 331 -2.79 -25.96 -4.56
C GLN A 331 -1.27 -26.12 -4.71
N ARG A 332 -0.65 -27.01 -3.92
CA ARG A 332 0.77 -27.41 -4.10
C ARG A 332 1.10 -27.98 -5.49
N LEU A 333 0.12 -28.56 -6.19
CA LEU A 333 0.37 -29.18 -7.49
C LEU A 333 -0.07 -28.26 -8.65
N TYR A 334 -1.07 -27.40 -8.47
CA TYR A 334 -1.73 -26.68 -9.56
C TYR A 334 -2.01 -25.20 -9.28
N GLY A 335 -1.41 -24.63 -8.23
CA GLY A 335 -1.67 -23.24 -7.81
C GLY A 335 -3.03 -23.07 -7.14
N ASP A 336 -3.27 -21.88 -6.58
CA ASP A 336 -4.57 -21.53 -6.02
C ASP A 336 -5.57 -21.06 -7.09
N ALA A 337 -6.78 -20.67 -6.67
CA ALA A 337 -7.84 -20.28 -7.60
C ALA A 337 -7.52 -19.02 -8.44
N LEU A 338 -6.59 -18.17 -8.00
CA LEU A 338 -6.18 -16.91 -8.64
C LEU A 338 -5.14 -17.11 -9.75
N GLU A 339 -4.46 -18.26 -9.78
CA GLU A 339 -3.58 -18.64 -10.89
C GLU A 339 -4.31 -18.80 -12.22
N ASN A 340 -5.59 -19.14 -12.17
CA ASN A 340 -6.47 -19.18 -13.34
C ASN A 340 -6.50 -17.83 -14.08
N SER A 341 -6.61 -17.90 -15.42
CA SER A 341 -6.63 -16.73 -16.32
C SER A 341 -5.32 -15.92 -16.44
N GLY A 342 -4.21 -16.46 -15.95
CA GLY A 342 -2.86 -15.98 -16.27
C GLY A 342 -2.02 -15.49 -15.08
N GLY A 343 -2.33 -15.95 -13.87
CA GLY A 343 -1.54 -15.70 -12.66
C GLY A 343 -1.68 -14.29 -12.10
N ASN A 344 -1.78 -14.16 -10.78
CA ASN A 344 -1.57 -12.88 -10.10
C ASN A 344 -0.06 -12.59 -9.86
N ASP A 345 0.83 -13.35 -10.49
CA ASP A 345 2.31 -13.23 -10.60
C ASP A 345 2.93 -11.82 -10.70
N THR A 346 2.18 -10.80 -11.16
CA THR A 346 2.75 -9.50 -11.51
C THR A 346 1.84 -8.33 -11.12
N ALA A 347 2.43 -7.15 -10.90
CA ALA A 347 1.66 -5.92 -10.73
C ALA A 347 0.71 -5.58 -11.91
N ALA A 348 0.92 -6.16 -13.09
CA ALA A 348 0.06 -5.97 -14.25
C ALA A 348 -1.14 -6.95 -14.30
N THR A 349 -1.05 -8.08 -13.59
CA THR A 349 -2.08 -9.12 -13.46
C THR A 349 -2.66 -9.21 -12.04
N ALA A 350 -2.19 -8.35 -11.13
CA ALA A 350 -2.52 -8.32 -9.72
C ALA A 350 -4.03 -8.39 -9.43
N HIS A 351 -4.41 -9.29 -8.51
CA HIS A 351 -5.81 -9.44 -8.12
C HIS A 351 -6.32 -8.18 -7.41
N SER A 352 -7.47 -7.64 -7.87
CA SER A 352 -8.02 -6.38 -7.35
C SER A 352 -8.95 -6.64 -6.16
N LEU A 353 -8.48 -6.33 -4.95
CA LEU A 353 -9.27 -6.36 -3.71
C LEU A 353 -10.35 -5.25 -3.67
N GLY A 354 -10.24 -4.23 -4.53
CA GLY A 354 -11.22 -3.15 -4.66
C GLY A 354 -10.80 -1.85 -3.95
N THR A 355 -11.76 -1.09 -3.43
CA THR A 355 -11.52 0.22 -2.79
C THR A 355 -11.49 0.08 -1.27
N LEU A 356 -10.34 0.37 -0.66
CA LEU A 356 -10.16 0.45 0.78
C LEU A 356 -10.71 1.79 1.29
N ALA A 357 -11.63 1.73 2.25
CA ALA A 357 -12.26 2.91 2.83
C ALA A 357 -12.17 2.91 4.36
N LEU A 358 -12.31 4.09 4.97
CA LEU A 358 -12.25 4.26 6.42
C LEU A 358 -13.25 3.33 7.13
N GLY A 359 -12.74 2.40 7.95
CA GLY A 359 -13.56 1.44 8.69
C GLY A 359 -14.27 0.38 7.84
N THR A 360 -13.87 0.20 6.58
CA THR A 360 -14.31 -0.90 5.71
C THR A 360 -13.07 -1.66 5.26
N PRO A 361 -12.69 -2.76 5.94
CA PRO A 361 -11.51 -3.53 5.57
C PRO A 361 -11.73 -4.27 4.23
N LEU A 362 -10.62 -4.66 3.61
CA LEU A 362 -10.58 -5.64 2.52
C LEU A 362 -9.83 -6.87 3.05
N GLU A 363 -10.29 -8.05 2.67
CA GLU A 363 -9.85 -9.33 3.23
C GLU A 363 -9.87 -10.36 2.11
N ILE A 364 -8.91 -11.28 2.11
CA ILE A 364 -8.85 -12.44 1.21
C ILE A 364 -8.01 -13.54 1.89
N GLY A 365 -8.37 -14.81 1.65
CA GLY A 365 -7.72 -16.00 2.21
C GLY A 365 -8.26 -16.49 3.56
N SER A 366 -9.42 -16.01 4.02
CA SER A 366 -9.84 -16.23 5.43
C SER A 366 -10.55 -17.56 5.71
N ASP A 367 -10.93 -18.35 4.69
CA ASP A 367 -11.59 -19.65 4.92
C ASP A 367 -10.60 -20.74 5.40
N ALA A 368 -9.29 -20.49 5.40
CA ALA A 368 -8.21 -21.40 5.80
C ALA A 368 -8.10 -21.69 7.32
N ASP A 369 -9.16 -21.43 8.09
CA ASP A 369 -9.21 -21.45 9.56
C ASP A 369 -9.44 -22.83 10.19
N GLY A 370 -9.90 -23.82 9.41
CA GLY A 370 -10.35 -25.12 9.91
C GLY A 370 -9.91 -26.31 9.05
N VAL A 371 -9.98 -27.52 9.62
CA VAL A 371 -9.77 -28.77 8.84
C VAL A 371 -10.96 -29.13 7.96
N ARG A 372 -12.13 -28.55 8.28
CA ARG A 372 -13.42 -28.75 7.62
C ARG A 372 -13.60 -27.68 6.57
N ILE A 373 -14.09 -28.07 5.40
CA ILE A 373 -14.53 -27.14 4.36
C ILE A 373 -15.99 -27.47 4.04
N SER A 374 -16.83 -26.45 4.13
CA SER A 374 -18.23 -26.46 3.73
C SER A 374 -18.39 -26.12 2.24
N PRO A 375 -19.52 -26.46 1.60
CA PRO A 375 -19.76 -26.12 0.19
C PRO A 375 -19.91 -24.63 -0.12
N THR A 376 -19.78 -23.73 0.87
CA THR A 376 -19.86 -22.27 0.69
C THR A 376 -18.55 -21.54 0.93
N GLU A 377 -17.55 -22.20 1.51
CA GLU A 377 -16.21 -21.65 1.69
C GLU A 377 -15.43 -21.84 0.38
N ASN A 378 -14.76 -20.81 -0.11
CA ASN A 378 -13.97 -20.83 -1.34
C ASN A 378 -12.80 -19.81 -1.34
N ASP A 379 -12.61 -19.08 -0.24
CA ASP A 379 -11.54 -18.08 -0.09
C ASP A 379 -10.26 -18.73 0.47
N PHE A 380 -9.65 -19.59 -0.34
CA PHE A 380 -8.41 -20.30 -0.04
C PHE A 380 -7.32 -19.89 -1.02
N ILE A 381 -6.42 -19.02 -0.58
CA ILE A 381 -5.24 -18.59 -1.36
C ILE A 381 -3.95 -19.10 -0.71
N SER A 382 -2.92 -19.33 -1.53
CA SER A 382 -1.64 -19.86 -1.05
C SER A 382 -0.50 -19.53 -2.00
N ILE A 383 0.67 -19.27 -1.42
CA ILE A 383 1.92 -19.46 -2.14
C ILE A 383 2.17 -20.97 -2.25
N ASP A 384 2.32 -21.53 -3.45
CA ASP A 384 2.52 -22.97 -3.69
C ASP A 384 3.96 -23.44 -3.43
N ASP A 385 4.95 -22.61 -3.77
CA ASP A 385 6.39 -22.90 -3.58
C ASP A 385 7.27 -21.65 -3.29
N ASN A 386 8.55 -21.65 -3.67
CA ASN A 386 9.44 -20.48 -3.53
C ASN A 386 9.84 -19.80 -4.85
N SER A 387 9.11 -20.11 -5.91
CA SER A 387 9.14 -19.45 -7.22
C SER A 387 7.86 -18.65 -7.48
N ASP A 388 6.74 -19.09 -6.93
CA ASP A 388 5.44 -18.42 -6.88
C ASP A 388 5.47 -17.03 -6.21
N THR A 389 4.60 -16.13 -6.65
CA THR A 389 4.61 -14.68 -6.35
C THR A 389 3.25 -14.01 -6.53
N ASP A 390 2.40 -14.03 -5.51
CA ASP A 390 1.13 -13.30 -5.54
C ASP A 390 1.29 -11.77 -5.56
N TYR A 391 0.61 -11.07 -6.48
CA TYR A 391 0.33 -9.63 -6.38
C TYR A 391 -1.15 -9.33 -6.16
N PHE A 392 -1.42 -8.37 -5.28
CA PHE A 392 -2.74 -7.77 -5.07
C PHE A 392 -2.71 -6.26 -5.34
N SER A 393 -3.84 -5.70 -5.73
CA SER A 393 -4.04 -4.26 -5.89
C SER A 393 -5.26 -3.77 -5.12
N PHE A 394 -5.18 -2.56 -4.58
CA PHE A 394 -6.25 -1.91 -3.85
C PHE A 394 -6.23 -0.39 -4.10
N THR A 395 -7.41 0.23 -4.12
CA THR A 395 -7.56 1.66 -4.40
C THR A 395 -7.96 2.42 -3.16
N ILE A 396 -7.42 3.62 -3.00
CA ILE A 396 -7.69 4.55 -1.91
C ILE A 396 -8.23 5.86 -2.54
N ASP A 397 -9.40 6.32 -2.11
CA ASP A 397 -10.04 7.53 -2.65
C ASP A 397 -9.57 8.84 -1.97
N SER A 398 -9.04 8.76 -0.75
CA SER A 398 -8.55 9.89 0.07
C SER A 398 -7.49 9.42 1.06
N ALA A 399 -6.63 10.31 1.56
CA ALA A 399 -5.49 9.89 2.39
C ALA A 399 -5.92 9.07 3.64
N LEU A 400 -5.32 7.88 3.81
CA LEU A 400 -5.57 6.95 4.91
C LEU A 400 -4.26 6.50 5.55
N SER A 401 -4.30 6.20 6.84
CA SER A 401 -3.29 5.35 7.48
C SER A 401 -3.70 3.90 7.24
N VAL A 402 -3.04 3.24 6.30
CA VAL A 402 -3.34 1.86 5.89
C VAL A 402 -2.47 0.91 6.69
N THR A 403 -3.08 -0.14 7.24
CA THR A 403 -2.38 -1.30 7.78
C THR A 403 -2.65 -2.51 6.89
N LEU A 404 -1.59 -3.21 6.51
CA LEU A 404 -1.63 -4.50 5.84
C LEU A 404 -1.15 -5.56 6.83
N LEU A 405 -1.91 -6.64 7.00
CA LEU A 405 -1.56 -7.81 7.80
C LEU A 405 -1.52 -9.02 6.89
N LEU A 406 -0.38 -9.69 6.83
CA LEU A 406 -0.21 -10.96 6.13
C LEU A 406 -0.03 -12.07 7.16
N THR A 407 -1.05 -12.88 7.38
CA THR A 407 -1.02 -13.97 8.36
C THR A 407 -0.88 -15.31 7.65
N PRO A 408 0.11 -16.15 7.98
CA PRO A 408 0.12 -17.55 7.54
C PRO A 408 -1.05 -18.32 8.19
N HIS A 409 -1.96 -18.87 7.39
CA HIS A 409 -3.17 -19.57 7.85
C HIS A 409 -3.04 -21.09 7.73
N GLY A 410 -3.93 -21.80 8.43
CA GLY A 410 -4.06 -23.25 8.35
C GLY A 410 -4.06 -23.97 9.71
N PRO A 411 -4.93 -24.99 9.89
CA PRO A 411 -5.02 -25.78 11.12
C PRO A 411 -3.78 -26.67 11.36
N THR A 412 -3.71 -27.23 12.58
CA THR A 412 -2.78 -28.31 12.93
C THR A 412 -3.51 -29.64 13.02
N TYR A 413 -3.06 -30.64 12.27
CA TYR A 413 -3.69 -31.97 12.21
C TYR A 413 -2.64 -33.10 12.07
N LEU A 414 -3.10 -34.36 12.01
CA LEU A 414 -2.23 -35.53 11.78
C LEU A 414 -2.26 -35.93 10.31
N SER A 415 -1.11 -35.95 9.65
CA SER A 415 -0.97 -36.42 8.26
C SER A 415 0.17 -37.44 8.11
N GLY A 416 0.04 -38.32 7.11
CA GLY A 416 0.96 -39.42 6.83
C GLY A 416 0.35 -40.44 5.85
N PRO A 417 1.13 -41.41 5.37
CA PRO A 417 0.71 -42.30 4.28
C PRO A 417 -0.14 -43.48 4.76
N GLN A 418 -0.82 -44.13 3.82
CA GLN A 418 -1.27 -45.51 3.96
C GLN A 418 -0.06 -46.47 3.88
N ASN A 419 -0.08 -47.55 4.66
CA ASN A 419 0.94 -48.59 4.63
C ASN A 419 0.69 -49.54 3.44
N SER A 420 1.75 -50.20 2.96
CA SER A 420 1.68 -51.15 1.83
C SER A 420 0.84 -52.42 2.07
N ASP A 421 0.30 -52.62 3.28
CA ASP A 421 -0.66 -53.68 3.63
C ASP A 421 -2.12 -53.17 3.64
N GLY A 422 -2.36 -51.96 3.17
CA GLY A 422 -3.66 -51.28 3.14
C GLY A 422 -4.06 -50.63 4.48
N THR A 423 -3.30 -50.84 5.57
CA THR A 423 -3.61 -50.22 6.86
C THR A 423 -3.16 -48.76 6.91
N CYS A 424 -3.88 -47.90 7.63
CA CYS A 424 -3.43 -46.52 7.80
C CYS A 424 -2.25 -46.42 8.79
N SER A 425 -1.28 -45.55 8.49
CA SER A 425 -0.30 -45.11 9.49
C SER A 425 -0.97 -44.27 10.59
N ALA A 426 -0.28 -44.05 11.71
CA ALA A 426 -0.75 -43.19 12.78
C ALA A 426 -0.66 -41.69 12.47
N GLY A 427 -0.07 -41.33 11.32
CA GLY A 427 0.31 -39.96 10.96
C GLY A 427 1.31 -39.30 11.91
N THR A 428 1.63 -38.05 11.59
CA THR A 428 2.48 -37.15 12.38
C THR A 428 1.87 -35.75 12.41
N SER A 429 2.18 -34.96 13.43
CA SER A 429 1.67 -33.59 13.53
C SER A 429 2.19 -32.74 12.38
N PHE A 430 1.27 -32.10 11.67
CA PHE A 430 1.50 -31.16 10.58
C PHE A 430 0.86 -29.83 10.96
N GLU A 431 1.65 -28.75 10.96
CA GLU A 431 1.24 -27.39 11.31
C GLU A 431 1.19 -26.56 10.03
N SER A 432 0.04 -26.55 9.32
CA SER A 432 -0.04 -25.99 7.96
C SER A 432 0.22 -24.47 7.90
N ALA A 433 -0.08 -23.73 8.97
CA ALA A 433 0.33 -22.32 9.13
C ALA A 433 1.86 -22.07 9.27
N LYS A 434 2.73 -23.09 9.15
CA LYS A 434 4.20 -22.97 9.34
C LYS A 434 5.05 -23.70 8.30
N GLN A 435 4.59 -23.75 7.05
CA GLN A 435 5.29 -24.40 5.94
C GLN A 435 6.30 -23.48 5.24
N SER A 436 5.95 -22.23 4.93
CA SER A 436 6.85 -21.26 4.29
C SER A 436 7.04 -20.00 5.13
N ASP A 437 8.16 -19.32 4.91
CA ASP A 437 8.46 -18.02 5.53
C ASP A 437 8.00 -16.92 4.57
N LEU A 438 6.93 -16.21 4.93
CA LEU A 438 6.28 -15.26 4.02
C LEU A 438 6.91 -13.87 4.10
N SER A 439 6.90 -13.14 2.98
CA SER A 439 7.27 -11.72 2.94
C SER A 439 6.20 -10.88 2.27
N LEU A 440 5.79 -9.81 2.95
CA LEU A 440 4.87 -8.79 2.46
C LEU A 440 5.66 -7.60 1.91
N THR A 441 5.40 -7.17 0.68
CA THR A 441 5.97 -5.93 0.10
C THR A 441 4.86 -5.01 -0.37
N LEU A 442 4.91 -3.73 0.00
CA LEU A 442 4.03 -2.67 -0.49
C LEU A 442 4.74 -1.84 -1.55
N PHE A 443 4.08 -1.55 -2.67
CA PHE A 443 4.55 -0.75 -3.79
C PHE A 443 3.68 0.50 -4.00
N ASP A 444 4.27 1.52 -4.63
CA ASP A 444 3.59 2.76 -5.00
C ASP A 444 2.65 2.55 -6.22
N THR A 445 1.97 3.62 -6.60
CA THR A 445 1.00 3.70 -7.70
C THR A 445 1.54 3.37 -9.10
N ASP A 446 2.86 3.19 -9.25
CA ASP A 446 3.49 2.69 -10.49
C ASP A 446 3.64 1.16 -10.53
N GLY A 447 3.29 0.45 -9.45
CA GLY A 447 3.40 -1.01 -9.33
C GLY A 447 4.83 -1.56 -9.25
N THR A 448 5.86 -0.70 -9.11
CA THR A 448 7.27 -1.11 -9.19
C THR A 448 8.18 -0.44 -8.14
N THR A 449 7.86 0.77 -7.69
CA THR A 449 8.57 1.48 -6.63
C THR A 449 8.18 0.88 -5.29
N VAL A 450 9.10 0.13 -4.66
CA VAL A 450 8.89 -0.41 -3.31
C VAL A 450 8.76 0.74 -2.31
N LEU A 451 7.62 0.78 -1.62
CA LEU A 451 7.38 1.66 -0.49
C LEU A 451 7.96 1.06 0.79
N GLU A 452 7.67 -0.22 1.06
CA GLU A 452 8.05 -0.91 2.29
C GLU A 452 8.04 -2.43 2.11
N THR A 453 8.84 -3.16 2.89
CA THR A 453 8.85 -4.63 2.95
C THR A 453 8.88 -5.07 4.41
N SER A 454 8.03 -6.03 4.76
CA SER A 454 7.99 -6.73 6.03
C SER A 454 8.31 -8.21 5.78
N ASN A 455 9.36 -8.69 6.44
CA ASN A 455 9.94 -10.03 6.28
C ASN A 455 10.81 -10.42 7.48
N ALA A 456 10.42 -9.94 8.66
CA ALA A 456 11.19 -10.06 9.90
C ALA A 456 10.56 -11.07 10.89
N GLY A 457 9.34 -11.52 10.59
CA GLY A 457 8.79 -12.75 11.10
C GLY A 457 9.62 -13.96 10.66
N GLY A 458 9.27 -15.09 11.24
CA GLY A 458 9.62 -16.42 10.71
C GLY A 458 8.33 -17.15 10.39
N LYS A 459 8.40 -18.36 9.83
CA LYS A 459 7.25 -19.23 9.57
C LYS A 459 6.17 -19.18 10.66
N GLY A 460 4.94 -18.86 10.27
CA GLY A 460 3.80 -18.74 11.18
C GLY A 460 3.79 -17.47 12.04
N VAL A 461 4.49 -16.42 11.63
CA VAL A 461 4.40 -15.07 12.20
C VAL A 461 3.74 -14.16 11.18
N THR A 462 2.75 -13.38 11.61
CA THR A 462 2.12 -12.34 10.79
C THR A 462 3.12 -11.25 10.43
N GLU A 463 3.26 -10.94 9.14
CA GLU A 463 3.97 -9.76 8.66
C GLU A 463 3.04 -8.54 8.67
N THR A 464 3.58 -7.35 8.93
CA THR A 464 2.76 -6.12 9.09
C THR A 464 3.44 -4.92 8.46
N ILE A 465 2.67 -4.11 7.73
CA ILE A 465 3.06 -2.78 7.23
C ILE A 465 1.99 -1.78 7.66
N THR A 466 2.39 -0.65 8.26
CA THR A 466 1.46 0.47 8.56
C THR A 466 2.02 1.75 7.96
N ARG A 467 1.27 2.38 7.05
CA ARG A 467 1.75 3.54 6.29
C ARG A 467 0.62 4.51 5.93
N THR A 468 0.89 5.82 6.06
CA THR A 468 0.04 6.85 5.48
C THR A 468 0.21 6.88 3.97
N LEU A 469 -0.88 6.64 3.24
CA LEU A 469 -0.94 6.63 1.78
C LEU A 469 -1.89 7.73 1.29
N GLY A 470 -1.62 8.25 0.08
CA GLY A 470 -2.48 9.21 -0.59
C GLY A 470 -3.66 8.55 -1.29
N ALA A 471 -4.41 9.32 -2.08
CA ALA A 471 -5.36 8.74 -3.02
C ALA A 471 -4.61 8.12 -4.22
N GLY A 472 -4.98 6.91 -4.61
CA GLY A 472 -4.31 6.14 -5.66
C GLY A 472 -4.59 4.64 -5.58
N THR A 473 -4.19 3.89 -6.63
CA THR A 473 -4.19 2.42 -6.62
C THR A 473 -2.81 1.93 -6.26
N TYR A 474 -2.68 1.25 -5.13
CA TYR A 474 -1.44 0.68 -4.62
C TYR A 474 -1.40 -0.83 -4.86
N PHE A 475 -0.19 -1.39 -4.84
CA PHE A 475 0.04 -2.81 -5.07
C PHE A 475 0.78 -3.42 -3.89
N THR A 476 0.47 -4.67 -3.56
CA THR A 476 1.27 -5.46 -2.64
C THR A 476 1.65 -6.79 -3.26
N ARG A 477 2.78 -7.36 -2.84
CA ARG A 477 3.26 -8.66 -3.27
C ARG A 477 3.55 -9.53 -2.06
N ILE A 478 3.19 -10.80 -2.17
CA ILE A 478 3.48 -11.86 -1.22
C ILE A 478 4.42 -12.86 -1.91
N ILE A 479 5.39 -13.40 -1.17
CA ILE A 479 6.29 -14.47 -1.63
C ILE A 479 6.62 -15.41 -0.46
N GLY A 480 6.89 -16.68 -0.74
CA GLY A 480 7.41 -17.66 0.21
C GLY A 480 8.91 -17.91 0.05
N ALA A 481 9.63 -18.10 1.16
CA ALA A 481 11.07 -18.39 1.12
C ALA A 481 11.40 -19.88 0.94
N ASP A 482 10.47 -20.78 1.26
CA ASP A 482 10.65 -22.23 1.22
C ASP A 482 9.82 -22.88 0.12
N ASN A 483 10.39 -23.91 -0.52
CA ASN A 483 9.67 -24.78 -1.44
C ASN A 483 8.67 -25.68 -0.66
N ALA A 484 7.55 -25.08 -0.25
CA ALA A 484 6.42 -25.72 0.41
C ALA A 484 5.20 -24.80 0.36
N VAL A 485 4.02 -25.37 0.09
CA VAL A 485 2.75 -24.64 0.03
C VAL A 485 2.41 -24.00 1.37
N GLN A 486 2.00 -22.73 1.35
CA GLN A 486 1.60 -21.96 2.51
C GLN A 486 0.36 -21.12 2.20
N MET A 487 -0.80 -21.56 2.69
CA MET A 487 -2.00 -20.73 2.74
C MET A 487 -1.81 -19.51 3.65
N TYR A 488 -2.46 -18.41 3.32
CA TYR A 488 -2.39 -17.18 4.10
C TYR A 488 -3.66 -16.34 3.96
N GLU A 489 -3.85 -15.42 4.91
CA GLU A 489 -4.85 -14.36 4.88
C GLU A 489 -4.14 -13.00 4.70
N LEU A 490 -4.74 -12.11 3.89
CA LEU A 490 -4.31 -10.73 3.72
C LEU A 490 -5.45 -9.76 4.12
N ASP A 491 -5.35 -9.17 5.33
CA ASP A 491 -6.24 -8.08 5.80
C ASP A 491 -5.62 -6.71 5.48
N LEU A 492 -6.45 -5.84 4.91
CA LEU A 492 -6.18 -4.43 4.68
C LEU A 492 -7.19 -3.59 5.46
N SER A 493 -6.70 -2.79 6.40
CA SER A 493 -7.54 -1.88 7.20
C SER A 493 -7.12 -0.42 7.07
N GLY A 494 -8.10 0.45 6.83
CA GLY A 494 -7.92 1.89 6.70
C GLY A 494 -8.37 2.65 7.95
N ALA A 495 -7.43 3.33 8.61
CA ALA A 495 -7.69 4.34 9.64
C ALA A 495 -7.56 5.75 9.06
N ALA A 496 -8.11 6.75 9.76
CA ALA A 496 -7.93 8.14 9.37
C ALA A 496 -6.43 8.47 9.36
N ALA A 497 -5.93 9.06 8.27
CA ALA A 497 -4.56 9.54 8.22
C ALA A 497 -4.36 10.60 9.32
N ASP A 498 -3.31 10.43 10.12
CA ASP A 498 -2.82 11.44 11.06
C ASP A 498 -2.08 12.52 10.25
N LEU A 499 -2.86 13.35 9.56
CA LEU A 499 -2.34 14.45 8.76
C LEU A 499 -1.85 15.55 9.70
N PRO A 500 -0.72 16.22 9.40
CA PRO A 500 -0.33 17.40 10.15
C PRO A 500 -1.41 18.49 10.06
N PRO A 501 -1.60 19.32 11.09
CA PRO A 501 -2.52 20.43 11.01
C PRO A 501 -2.05 21.44 9.95
N THR A 502 -2.99 21.91 9.14
CA THR A 502 -2.75 22.87 8.06
C THR A 502 -3.65 24.08 8.26
N VAL A 503 -3.15 25.28 7.96
CA VAL A 503 -3.97 26.50 7.90
C VAL A 503 -4.80 26.49 6.62
N LEU A 504 -6.13 26.39 6.75
CA LEU A 504 -7.06 26.46 5.62
C LEU A 504 -7.27 27.90 5.14
N THR A 505 -7.42 28.84 6.08
CA THR A 505 -7.49 30.28 5.78
C THR A 505 -6.81 31.10 6.88
N ALA A 506 -6.10 32.15 6.47
CA ALA A 506 -5.72 33.26 7.34
C ALA A 506 -6.56 34.47 6.92
N THR A 507 -7.46 34.89 7.80
CA THR A 507 -8.51 35.88 7.49
C THR A 507 -8.32 37.11 8.38
N ARG A 508 -8.43 38.30 7.79
CA ARG A 508 -8.55 39.55 8.54
C ARG A 508 -10.00 39.71 8.96
N ASP A 509 -10.26 39.73 10.27
CA ASP A 509 -11.58 40.07 10.78
C ASP A 509 -11.59 41.56 11.16
N TYR A 510 -12.31 42.34 10.34
CA TYR A 510 -12.57 43.78 10.55
C TYR A 510 -13.81 44.02 11.41
N ASP A 511 -14.29 43.05 12.20
CA ASP A 511 -15.16 43.30 13.36
C ASP A 511 -14.38 44.05 14.45
N VAL A 512 -14.11 45.33 14.18
CA VAL A 512 -13.73 46.36 15.15
C VAL A 512 -14.99 46.73 15.93
N SER A 513 -15.25 45.97 16.98
CA SER A 513 -16.22 46.32 18.01
C SER A 513 -15.48 46.57 19.34
N PHE A 514 -15.52 47.83 19.77
CA PHE A 514 -14.98 48.39 21.03
C PHE A 514 -13.46 48.68 21.07
N PRO A 515 -13.05 49.70 21.86
CA PRO A 515 -12.21 50.76 21.31
C PRO A 515 -10.74 50.44 21.21
N ASN A 516 -10.11 51.05 20.20
CA ASN A 516 -8.67 51.19 19.91
C ASN A 516 -8.12 50.21 18.85
N LYS A 517 -8.09 50.67 17.58
CA LYS A 517 -6.93 50.55 16.67
C LYS A 517 -6.28 49.16 16.55
N SER A 518 -7.08 48.13 16.28
CA SER A 518 -6.58 46.75 16.30
C SER A 518 -7.43 45.79 15.47
N GLY A 519 -7.08 45.63 14.19
CA GLY A 519 -7.63 44.55 13.38
C GLY A 519 -7.36 43.19 14.04
N LYS A 520 -8.29 42.23 13.91
CA LYS A 520 -8.06 40.86 14.38
C LYS A 520 -7.40 40.03 13.29
N LEU A 521 -6.54 39.11 13.70
CA LEU A 521 -5.99 38.07 12.82
C LEU A 521 -6.58 36.71 13.22
N VAL A 522 -7.22 36.03 12.27
CA VAL A 522 -7.94 34.78 12.50
C VAL A 522 -7.39 33.67 11.60
N PHE A 523 -6.98 32.56 12.19
CA PHE A 523 -6.55 31.36 11.48
C PHE A 523 -7.59 30.25 11.64
N GLN A 524 -7.98 29.64 10.53
CA GLN A 524 -8.78 28.42 10.47
C GLN A 524 -7.86 27.22 10.24
N PHE A 525 -7.92 26.22 11.12
CA PHE A 525 -7.24 24.94 10.90
C PHE A 525 -8.19 23.89 10.30
N ASN A 526 -7.60 22.84 9.72
CA ASN A 526 -8.31 21.63 9.27
C ASN A 526 -8.74 20.70 10.42
N GLU A 527 -8.13 20.82 11.60
CA GLU A 527 -8.40 20.00 12.79
C GLU A 527 -8.25 20.77 14.12
N ASP A 528 -8.45 20.09 15.24
CA ASP A 528 -8.25 20.60 16.59
C ASP A 528 -6.75 20.66 16.94
N VAL A 529 -6.26 21.82 17.38
CA VAL A 529 -4.83 22.08 17.58
C VAL A 529 -4.52 22.67 18.96
N ASN A 530 -3.37 22.30 19.50
CA ASN A 530 -2.76 22.99 20.63
C ASN A 530 -1.99 24.22 20.11
N VAL A 531 -2.54 25.41 20.36
CA VAL A 531 -2.02 26.70 19.90
C VAL A 531 -2.19 27.75 21.00
N SER A 532 -1.30 28.76 21.03
CA SER A 532 -1.36 29.83 22.03
C SER A 532 -0.90 31.17 21.49
N ALA A 533 -1.14 32.24 22.28
CA ALA A 533 -0.78 33.62 21.94
C ALA A 533 0.67 33.77 21.42
N THR A 534 1.62 32.99 21.94
CA THR A 534 3.05 33.07 21.60
C THR A 534 3.42 32.42 20.27
N ALA A 535 2.52 31.69 19.60
CA ALA A 535 2.79 31.09 18.30
C ALA A 535 2.88 32.14 17.17
N LEU A 536 2.40 33.36 17.39
CA LEU A 536 2.39 34.43 16.38
C LEU A 536 3.61 35.36 16.51
N SER A 537 4.29 35.61 15.40
CA SER A 537 5.24 36.71 15.21
C SER A 537 4.68 37.76 14.25
N LEU A 538 4.97 39.04 14.50
CA LEU A 538 4.48 40.18 13.71
C LEU A 538 5.61 41.19 13.44
N TRP A 539 5.63 41.77 12.24
CA TRP A 539 6.64 42.71 11.74
C TRP A 539 6.01 43.85 10.95
N ASN A 540 6.58 45.06 10.99
CA ASN A 540 6.12 46.19 10.17
C ASN A 540 6.97 46.33 8.91
N GLU A 541 6.32 46.53 7.75
CA GLU A 541 6.96 46.55 6.43
C GLU A 541 7.64 47.89 6.10
N THR A 542 7.27 48.98 6.79
CA THR A 542 7.79 50.33 6.50
C THR A 542 9.19 50.61 7.06
N THR A 543 9.74 49.72 7.90
CA THR A 543 11.14 49.81 8.33
C THR A 543 12.09 49.14 7.33
N THR A 544 12.17 49.68 6.11
CA THR A 544 13.16 49.33 5.07
C THR A 544 14.58 49.83 5.41
N GLY A 545 15.04 49.51 6.63
CA GLY A 545 16.37 49.79 7.16
C GLY A 545 16.94 48.66 8.02
N GLY A 546 16.23 47.53 8.13
CA GLY A 546 16.70 46.30 8.77
C GLY A 546 17.60 45.48 7.86
N HIS A 547 18.65 46.06 7.26
CA HIS A 547 19.69 45.27 6.61
C HIS A 547 20.64 44.76 7.69
N TRP A 548 20.47 43.52 8.14
CA TRP A 548 21.51 42.86 8.94
C TRP A 548 22.59 42.38 7.99
N GLU A 549 23.77 42.97 8.11
CA GLU A 549 24.96 42.63 7.34
C GLU A 549 26.15 42.47 8.28
N ARG A 550 26.96 41.45 8.03
CA ARG A 550 28.27 41.30 8.63
C ARG A 550 29.27 40.90 7.56
N SER A 551 30.39 41.59 7.50
CA SER A 551 31.49 41.25 6.59
C SER A 551 32.82 41.08 7.34
N GLY A 552 33.74 40.35 6.70
CA GLY A 552 35.05 40.03 7.25
C GLY A 552 36.01 39.44 6.21
N GLY A 553 37.21 39.09 6.66
CA GLY A 553 38.22 38.36 5.89
C GLY A 553 38.43 36.94 6.41
N ALA A 554 39.49 36.29 5.96
CA ALA A 554 40.04 35.09 6.59
C ALA A 554 40.70 35.38 7.96
N ASP A 555 41.02 34.31 8.71
CA ASP A 555 41.47 34.35 10.11
C ASP A 555 40.51 35.13 11.03
N TYR A 556 39.20 34.95 10.79
CA TYR A 556 38.13 35.60 11.55
C TYR A 556 37.53 34.65 12.59
N THR A 557 37.28 35.16 13.78
CA THR A 557 36.49 34.47 14.80
C THR A 557 35.62 35.48 15.53
N ALA A 558 34.31 35.32 15.48
CA ALA A 558 33.38 36.09 16.31
C ALA A 558 32.11 35.31 16.62
N THR A 559 31.45 35.67 17.71
CA THR A 559 30.06 35.30 17.94
C THR A 559 29.16 36.34 17.27
N LEU A 560 28.23 35.90 16.44
CA LEU A 560 27.20 36.73 15.80
C LEU A 560 25.83 36.31 16.32
N ASP A 561 25.04 37.27 16.78
CA ASP A 561 23.64 37.02 17.14
C ASP A 561 22.81 37.02 15.85
N LEU A 562 22.36 35.83 15.44
CA LEU A 562 21.54 35.60 14.26
C LEU A 562 20.09 35.35 14.71
N VAL A 563 19.13 35.93 14.01
CA VAL A 563 17.70 35.61 14.19
C VAL A 563 17.33 34.48 13.24
N ALA A 564 16.19 33.83 13.47
CA ALA A 564 15.69 32.85 12.52
C ALA A 564 15.27 33.53 11.20
N GLY A 565 15.54 32.88 10.07
CA GLY A 565 15.25 33.38 8.72
C GLY A 565 16.33 33.01 7.70
N ASP A 566 16.16 33.51 6.47
CA ASP A 566 17.05 33.21 5.35
C ASP A 566 18.25 34.15 5.30
N TYR A 567 19.43 33.58 5.11
CA TYR A 567 20.69 34.30 5.00
C TYR A 567 21.34 34.02 3.65
N SER A 568 21.99 35.04 3.10
CA SER A 568 22.83 34.99 1.91
C SER A 568 24.27 35.28 2.32
N LEU A 569 25.17 34.33 2.08
CA LEU A 569 26.61 34.49 2.25
C LEU A 569 27.27 34.70 0.89
N GLU A 570 27.76 35.90 0.67
CA GLU A 570 28.64 36.24 -0.43
C GLU A 570 30.08 35.91 -0.05
N MET A 571 30.71 35.00 -0.78
CA MET A 571 32.09 34.55 -0.62
C MET A 571 32.92 35.11 -1.79
N ARG A 572 33.90 35.98 -1.49
CA ARG A 572 34.76 36.64 -2.47
C ARG A 572 36.19 36.15 -2.39
N ASP A 573 36.76 35.91 -3.56
CA ASP A 573 38.18 35.68 -3.77
C ASP A 573 38.68 36.74 -4.77
N SER A 574 39.75 37.45 -4.41
CA SER A 574 40.32 38.54 -5.20
C SER A 574 41.11 38.11 -6.45
N TYR A 575 41.52 36.84 -6.55
CA TYR A 575 42.25 36.30 -7.71
C TYR A 575 41.46 35.25 -8.49
N GLY A 576 40.45 34.62 -7.91
CA GLY A 576 39.49 33.77 -8.61
C GLY A 576 39.91 32.31 -8.80
N ASP A 577 41.03 31.89 -8.20
CA ASP A 577 41.54 30.51 -8.25
C ASP A 577 41.07 29.64 -7.07
N GLY A 578 40.36 30.22 -6.11
CA GLY A 578 39.69 29.54 -5.00
C GLY A 578 40.15 30.04 -3.63
N TRP A 579 39.45 29.60 -2.58
CA TRP A 579 39.79 30.00 -1.20
C TRP A 579 41.06 29.33 -0.64
N ASN A 580 41.77 28.54 -1.46
CA ASN A 580 43.08 27.95 -1.14
C ASN A 580 43.13 27.29 0.26
N GLY A 581 42.11 26.47 0.54
CA GLY A 581 41.94 25.75 1.81
C GLY A 581 41.33 26.54 2.97
N ALA A 582 40.98 27.82 2.80
CA ALA A 582 40.16 28.55 3.77
C ALA A 582 38.71 28.04 3.76
N THR A 583 38.08 28.06 4.93
CA THR A 583 36.75 27.51 5.21
C THR A 583 35.91 28.51 5.98
N PHE A 584 34.65 28.71 5.59
CA PHE A 584 33.66 29.45 6.38
C PHE A 584 32.79 28.45 7.16
N THR A 585 32.70 28.58 8.48
CA THR A 585 31.99 27.62 9.35
C THR A 585 31.10 28.33 10.36
N ILE A 586 29.86 27.85 10.50
CA ILE A 586 28.94 28.23 11.59
C ILE A 586 28.67 26.99 12.45
N ALA A 587 29.41 26.88 13.56
CA ALA A 587 29.61 25.59 14.25
C ALA A 587 28.32 24.92 14.77
N ALA A 588 27.33 25.71 15.20
CA ALA A 588 26.08 25.18 15.75
C ALA A 588 25.01 24.85 14.69
N LEU A 589 25.19 25.27 13.43
CA LEU A 589 24.29 24.91 12.31
C LEU A 589 24.83 23.72 11.49
N GLY A 590 26.02 23.20 11.81
CA GLY A 590 26.70 22.17 11.00
C GLY A 590 27.21 22.67 9.64
N ILE A 591 26.98 23.94 9.30
CA ILE A 591 27.41 24.56 8.04
C ILE A 591 28.93 24.73 8.06
N SER A 592 29.60 24.07 7.11
CA SER A 592 31.01 24.30 6.79
C SER A 592 31.17 24.36 5.28
N LEU A 593 31.48 25.53 4.76
CA LEU A 593 31.58 25.85 3.35
C LEU A 593 33.03 26.08 2.94
N THR A 594 33.38 25.61 1.76
CA THR A 594 34.61 25.88 1.02
C THR A 594 34.20 26.41 -0.34
N ALA A 595 34.82 27.49 -0.81
CA ALA A 595 34.65 27.88 -2.22
C ALA A 595 35.11 26.72 -3.12
N ALA A 596 34.50 26.57 -4.29
CA ALA A 596 34.90 25.50 -5.22
C ALA A 596 36.32 25.74 -5.77
N ASP A 597 37.21 24.75 -5.66
CA ASP A 597 38.60 24.77 -6.18
C ASP A 597 38.65 24.72 -7.74
N GLN A 598 37.87 25.53 -8.47
CA GLN A 598 37.76 25.43 -9.95
C GLN A 598 37.47 26.78 -10.65
N TRP A 599 38.50 27.57 -10.97
CA TRP A 599 38.73 28.07 -12.35
C TRP A 599 40.17 28.57 -12.57
N GLN A 600 40.69 28.48 -13.80
CA GLN A 600 42.07 28.93 -14.16
C GLN A 600 42.09 30.32 -14.82
N ASP A 601 41.25 31.24 -14.36
CA ASP A 601 41.22 32.62 -14.83
C ASP A 601 41.46 33.56 -13.64
N ASN A 602 42.61 34.26 -13.64
CA ASN A 602 43.08 35.10 -12.55
C ASN A 602 42.26 36.41 -12.43
N VAL A 603 40.95 36.29 -12.21
CA VAL A 603 39.95 37.35 -12.17
C VAL A 603 39.07 37.12 -10.93
N ALA A 604 38.98 38.12 -10.06
CA ALA A 604 38.21 38.06 -8.81
C ALA A 604 36.81 37.43 -9.00
N THR A 605 36.55 36.33 -8.28
CA THR A 605 35.27 35.62 -8.31
C THR A 605 34.41 35.99 -7.11
N THR A 606 33.12 35.64 -7.20
CA THR A 606 32.16 35.80 -6.12
C THR A 606 31.16 34.66 -6.21
N GLU A 607 31.06 33.89 -5.14
CA GLU A 607 30.10 32.79 -5.00
C GLU A 607 29.08 33.20 -3.93
N THR A 608 27.79 32.97 -4.18
CA THR A 608 26.73 33.31 -3.23
C THR A 608 26.04 32.02 -2.79
N VAL A 609 26.07 31.74 -1.49
CA VAL A 609 25.44 30.56 -0.88
C VAL A 609 24.34 31.03 0.06
N THR A 610 23.11 30.54 -0.17
CA THR A 610 21.96 30.80 0.71
C THR A 610 21.75 29.65 1.70
N PHE A 611 21.36 29.98 2.93
CA PHE A 611 21.01 28.99 3.96
C PHE A 611 19.99 29.54 4.95
N VAL A 612 19.26 28.65 5.62
CA VAL A 612 18.25 28.99 6.63
C VAL A 612 18.88 28.93 8.02
N VAL A 613 18.48 29.84 8.92
CA VAL A 613 18.70 29.73 10.36
C VAL A 613 17.34 29.44 10.99
N ASP A 614 17.13 28.24 11.53
CA ASP A 614 15.81 27.83 12.03
C ASP A 614 15.49 28.40 13.42
N THR A 615 16.51 28.68 14.22
CA THR A 615 16.38 29.15 15.61
C THR A 615 17.24 30.40 15.85
N ALA A 616 16.68 31.44 16.47
CA ALA A 616 17.44 32.62 16.86
C ALA A 616 18.44 32.31 17.98
N GLY A 617 19.69 32.78 17.86
CA GLY A 617 20.74 32.48 18.83
C GLY A 617 22.08 33.15 18.56
N SER A 618 23.02 32.96 19.47
CA SER A 618 24.41 33.42 19.36
C SER A 618 25.27 32.34 18.70
N TYR A 619 25.65 32.55 17.44
CA TYR A 619 26.38 31.58 16.62
C TYR A 619 27.87 31.94 16.54
N GLU A 620 28.74 30.96 16.77
CA GLU A 620 30.17 31.11 16.52
C GLU A 620 30.46 30.97 15.02
N VAL A 621 30.95 32.05 14.42
CA VAL A 621 31.40 32.11 13.03
C VAL A 621 32.91 32.11 12.99
N LEU A 622 33.46 31.10 12.30
CA LEU A 622 34.88 30.89 12.11
C LEU A 622 35.22 30.93 10.63
N VAL A 623 36.22 31.74 10.25
CA VAL A 623 36.80 31.72 8.90
C VAL A 623 38.28 31.43 9.03
N SER A 624 38.71 30.27 8.56
CA SER A 624 40.10 29.84 8.67
C SER A 624 41.02 30.63 7.72
N ALA A 625 42.32 30.67 8.01
CA ALA A 625 43.27 31.50 7.27
C ALA A 625 43.58 31.02 5.82
N GLY A 626 43.43 29.72 5.53
CA GLY A 626 43.88 29.13 4.27
C GLY A 626 45.39 29.30 4.01
N GLU A 627 45.82 29.18 2.76
CA GLU A 627 47.18 29.53 2.34
C GLU A 627 47.34 31.04 2.00
N TYR A 628 46.28 31.72 1.57
CA TYR A 628 46.28 33.12 1.14
C TYR A 628 45.16 33.96 1.80
N PRO A 629 45.28 34.28 3.11
CA PRO A 629 44.20 34.94 3.87
C PRO A 629 43.84 36.36 3.37
N ASP A 630 44.79 37.08 2.77
CA ASP A 630 44.59 38.45 2.29
C ASP A 630 43.68 38.53 1.03
N GLU A 631 43.42 37.39 0.39
CA GLU A 631 42.67 37.30 -0.87
C GLU A 631 41.19 36.95 -0.65
N VAL A 632 40.86 36.47 0.56
CA VAL A 632 39.57 35.93 0.97
C VAL A 632 38.77 36.97 1.76
N SER A 633 37.53 37.23 1.32
CA SER A 633 36.57 38.07 2.05
C SER A 633 35.15 37.55 1.94
N TRP A 634 34.29 37.94 2.87
CA TRP A 634 32.90 37.48 2.92
C TRP A 634 31.95 38.57 3.43
N THR A 635 30.69 38.47 3.00
CA THR A 635 29.57 39.28 3.46
C THR A 635 28.37 38.37 3.71
N LEU A 636 27.94 38.27 4.96
CA LEU A 636 26.74 37.56 5.38
C LEU A 636 25.61 38.56 5.57
N THR A 637 24.51 38.38 4.84
CA THR A 637 23.36 39.28 4.79
C THR A 637 22.08 38.52 5.11
N ASN A 638 21.17 39.13 5.88
CA ASN A 638 19.78 38.69 5.98
C ASN A 638 18.87 39.76 5.34
N PRO A 639 18.36 39.53 4.11
CA PRO A 639 17.46 40.47 3.43
C PRO A 639 16.07 40.54 4.08
N ASP A 640 15.70 39.52 4.84
CA ASP A 640 14.43 39.37 5.54
C ASP A 640 14.53 39.63 7.06
N TYR A 641 15.58 40.35 7.48
CA TYR A 641 15.72 40.79 8.87
C TYR A 641 14.66 41.85 9.20
N ARG A 642 13.55 41.38 9.75
CA ARG A 642 12.46 42.21 10.26
C ARG A 642 12.53 42.27 11.79
N VAL A 643 12.40 43.46 12.37
CA VAL A 643 12.37 43.62 13.84
C VAL A 643 10.99 43.24 14.35
N SER A 644 10.88 42.13 15.08
CA SER A 644 9.63 41.64 15.64
C SER A 644 9.00 42.66 16.58
N LYS A 645 7.68 42.87 16.46
CA LYS A 645 6.91 43.68 17.40
C LYS A 645 6.71 42.92 18.70
N ASP A 646 6.78 43.65 19.82
CA ASP A 646 6.43 43.12 21.14
C ASP A 646 4.90 42.97 21.20
N LEU A 647 4.42 41.72 21.29
CA LEU A 647 3.01 41.39 21.41
C LEU A 647 2.56 41.25 22.88
N THR A 648 3.34 41.77 23.83
CA THR A 648 2.93 41.83 25.25
C THR A 648 1.60 42.57 25.39
N GLY A 649 0.62 41.87 25.97
CA GLY A 649 -0.76 42.38 26.14
C GLY A 649 -1.75 41.91 25.07
N ILE A 650 -1.32 41.17 24.04
CA ILE A 650 -2.20 40.61 23.03
C ILE A 650 -3.28 39.70 23.66
N SER A 651 -4.52 39.85 23.20
CA SER A 651 -5.61 38.96 23.59
C SER A 651 -5.70 37.80 22.60
N PHE A 652 -5.87 36.59 23.11
CA PHE A 652 -5.90 35.36 22.32
C PHE A 652 -7.09 34.49 22.72
N ASN A 653 -7.79 33.95 21.72
CA ASN A 653 -8.85 32.97 21.91
C ASN A 653 -8.72 31.85 20.87
N TYR A 654 -8.93 30.60 21.30
CA TYR A 654 -9.06 29.45 20.42
C TYR A 654 -10.39 28.74 20.69
N ASP A 655 -11.13 28.40 19.62
CA ASP A 655 -12.36 27.62 19.69
C ASP A 655 -12.17 26.25 19.04
N GLY A 656 -11.99 25.20 19.85
CA GLY A 656 -11.85 23.81 19.41
C GLY A 656 -13.12 23.16 18.84
N ILE A 657 -14.22 23.90 18.66
CA ILE A 657 -15.38 23.42 17.88
C ILE A 657 -15.33 23.92 16.44
N SER A 658 -14.88 25.15 16.22
CA SER A 658 -14.74 25.76 14.89
C SER A 658 -13.30 25.71 14.34
N PHE A 659 -12.32 25.31 15.16
CA PHE A 659 -10.89 25.34 14.88
C PHE A 659 -10.35 26.73 14.49
N LEU A 660 -10.96 27.78 15.05
CA LEU A 660 -10.58 29.17 14.84
C LEU A 660 -9.66 29.68 15.97
N ALA A 661 -8.47 30.14 15.61
CA ALA A 661 -7.54 30.84 16.50
C ALA A 661 -7.51 32.34 16.17
N THR A 662 -7.85 33.18 17.15
CA THR A 662 -7.99 34.63 17.00
C THR A 662 -6.99 35.38 17.88
N TRP A 663 -6.15 36.19 17.25
CA TRP A 663 -5.30 37.18 17.90
C TRP A 663 -5.92 38.58 17.76
N ASN A 664 -6.11 39.26 18.88
CA ASN A 664 -6.66 40.61 18.96
C ASN A 664 -5.62 41.55 19.59
N PHE A 665 -5.26 42.60 18.83
CA PHE A 665 -4.16 43.51 19.14
C PHE A 665 -4.57 44.74 19.99
N ALA A 666 -5.81 44.85 20.48
CA ALA A 666 -6.36 46.06 21.11
C ALA A 666 -5.58 46.61 22.31
N ALA A 667 -4.87 45.75 23.02
CA ALA A 667 -4.05 46.12 24.18
C ALA A 667 -2.54 46.10 23.89
N VAL A 668 -2.12 45.93 22.63
CA VAL A 668 -0.71 45.86 22.22
C VAL A 668 -0.19 47.27 21.90
N ALA A 669 0.82 47.72 22.65
CA ALA A 669 1.42 49.03 22.45
C ALA A 669 2.45 49.05 21.31
N GLY A 670 2.57 50.17 20.59
CA GLY A 670 3.53 50.33 19.49
C GLY A 670 3.14 49.61 18.19
N ILE A 671 1.85 49.28 18.07
CA ILE A 671 1.18 48.91 16.84
C ILE A 671 0.50 50.18 16.32
N ASP A 672 0.95 50.65 15.15
CA ASP A 672 0.57 51.92 14.52
C ASP A 672 -0.09 51.61 13.16
N THR A 673 -0.69 52.60 12.51
CA THR A 673 -1.24 52.48 11.15
C THR A 673 -0.15 52.09 10.15
N GLY A 674 -0.39 51.09 9.30
CA GLY A 674 0.56 50.65 8.27
C GLY A 674 0.48 49.14 7.97
N HIS A 675 1.31 48.70 7.02
CA HIS A 675 1.39 47.30 6.61
C HIS A 675 2.31 46.49 7.52
N TYR A 676 1.87 45.27 7.80
CA TYR A 676 2.58 44.30 8.61
C TYR A 676 2.58 42.92 7.93
N SER A 677 3.68 42.20 8.12
CA SER A 677 3.78 40.77 7.82
C SER A 677 3.77 39.98 9.14
N TYR A 678 3.28 38.76 9.11
CA TYR A 678 3.22 37.84 10.25
C TYR A 678 3.56 36.39 9.88
N ARG A 679 3.90 35.59 10.90
CA ARG A 679 4.23 34.16 10.82
C ARG A 679 3.61 33.42 12.00
N LEU A 680 3.13 32.21 11.74
CA LEU A 680 2.75 31.24 12.75
C LEU A 680 3.89 30.22 12.92
N ASP A 681 4.37 30.03 14.14
CA ASP A 681 5.46 29.11 14.45
C ASP A 681 4.95 27.66 14.57
N ALA A 682 5.58 26.76 13.82
CA ALA A 682 5.22 25.36 13.70
C ALA A 682 5.64 24.54 14.92
N ASN A 683 6.65 25.02 15.66
CA ASN A 683 7.06 24.43 16.93
C ASN A 683 6.08 24.75 18.07
N LEU A 684 5.14 25.67 17.84
CA LEU A 684 4.17 26.17 18.83
C LEU A 684 2.71 25.90 18.42
N VAL A 685 2.50 25.12 17.35
CA VAL A 685 1.21 24.60 16.92
C VAL A 685 1.34 23.11 16.60
N THR A 686 0.61 22.28 17.34
CA THR A 686 0.60 20.83 17.15
C THR A 686 -0.82 20.27 17.08
N GLY A 687 -1.05 19.30 16.22
CA GLY A 687 -2.30 18.53 16.14
C GLY A 687 -2.54 17.71 17.41
N ASN A 688 -3.73 17.12 17.53
CA ASN A 688 -4.11 16.36 18.74
C ASN A 688 -3.23 15.11 18.99
N SER A 689 -2.62 14.58 17.92
CA SER A 689 -1.63 13.51 17.92
C SER A 689 -0.20 13.94 18.32
N GLY A 690 0.08 15.24 18.30
CA GLY A 690 1.42 15.81 18.44
C GLY A 690 2.13 16.11 17.11
N SER A 691 1.49 15.87 15.96
CA SER A 691 2.00 16.25 14.64
C SER A 691 2.23 17.78 14.55
N PRO A 692 3.40 18.25 14.08
CA PRO A 692 3.68 19.68 13.93
C PRO A 692 2.92 20.28 12.73
N LEU A 693 2.71 21.60 12.75
CA LEU A 693 2.07 22.36 11.67
C LEU A 693 2.72 22.12 10.30
N ASP A 694 1.90 21.81 9.29
CA ASP A 694 2.22 21.97 7.86
C ASP A 694 1.85 23.40 7.45
N GLY A 695 2.86 24.26 7.42
CA GLY A 695 2.73 25.70 7.23
C GLY A 695 2.59 26.13 5.77
N ASN A 696 3.02 25.29 4.82
CA ASN A 696 2.97 25.57 3.39
C ASN A 696 1.94 24.71 2.63
N GLY A 697 1.36 23.69 3.26
CA GLY A 697 0.32 22.83 2.70
C GLY A 697 0.86 21.71 1.80
N ASN A 698 2.09 21.23 2.03
CA ASN A 698 2.67 20.13 1.22
C ASN A 698 2.39 18.73 1.76
N GLY A 699 1.69 18.60 2.89
CA GLY A 699 1.39 17.34 3.57
C GLY A 699 2.44 16.89 4.59
N THR A 700 3.51 17.67 4.81
CA THR A 700 4.59 17.36 5.77
C THR A 700 4.66 18.44 6.85
N GLY A 701 4.43 18.06 8.10
CA GLY A 701 4.52 19.00 9.23
C GLY A 701 5.95 19.37 9.61
N GLY A 702 6.12 20.57 10.15
CA GLY A 702 7.37 21.09 10.72
C GLY A 702 7.73 22.49 10.25
N ASP A 703 7.06 23.03 9.24
CA ASP A 703 7.40 24.28 8.59
C ASP A 703 6.41 25.42 8.91
N HIS A 704 6.86 26.65 8.74
CA HIS A 704 6.14 27.82 9.22
C HIS A 704 5.15 28.38 8.20
N TRP A 705 3.92 28.65 8.68
CA TRP A 705 2.97 29.42 7.90
C TRP A 705 3.42 30.89 7.87
N ASN A 706 3.65 31.43 6.67
CA ASN A 706 4.15 32.79 6.46
C ASN A 706 3.19 33.61 5.61
N SER A 707 2.86 34.83 6.05
CA SER A 707 2.05 35.77 5.26
C SER A 707 2.69 36.18 3.92
N LEU A 708 4.03 36.19 3.84
CA LEU A 708 4.76 36.57 2.62
C LEU A 708 4.70 35.52 1.50
N SER A 709 4.48 34.24 1.84
CA SER A 709 4.32 33.17 0.84
C SER A 709 2.89 33.01 0.34
N HIS A 710 1.93 33.79 0.87
CA HIS A 710 0.51 33.70 0.56
C HIS A 710 -0.02 35.03 0.01
N ALA A 711 -0.42 35.05 -1.27
CA ALA A 711 -0.87 36.27 -1.93
C ALA A 711 -2.10 36.90 -1.22
N GLY A 712 -2.01 38.21 -0.92
CA GLY A 712 -3.05 38.95 -0.19
C GLY A 712 -2.99 38.85 1.34
N ALA A 713 -2.14 37.97 1.89
CA ALA A 713 -2.13 37.66 3.32
C ALA A 713 -1.36 38.64 4.22
N GLY A 714 -0.97 39.83 3.75
CA GLY A 714 -0.47 40.89 4.64
C GLY A 714 -1.51 41.31 5.70
N PHE A 715 -1.12 42.15 6.66
CA PHE A 715 -1.98 42.73 7.69
C PHE A 715 -1.86 44.25 7.65
N LEU A 716 -2.83 44.94 7.04
CA LEU A 716 -2.91 46.41 7.09
C LEU A 716 -3.72 46.82 8.32
N ILE A 717 -3.18 47.75 9.10
CA ILE A 717 -3.94 48.55 10.06
C ILE A 717 -4.29 49.86 9.36
N PRO A 718 -5.56 50.05 8.95
CA PRO A 718 -5.98 51.20 8.15
C PRO A 718 -5.81 52.51 8.92
N LYS A 719 -5.69 53.60 8.17
CA LYS A 719 -5.59 54.93 8.74
C LYS A 719 -6.99 55.47 9.05
N GLU A 720 -7.18 56.32 10.07
CA GLU A 720 -8.47 57.00 10.29
C GLU A 720 -8.94 57.69 8.99
N GLY A 721 -10.04 57.23 8.40
CA GLY A 721 -10.52 57.66 7.08
C GLY A 721 -10.38 56.66 5.93
N ASP A 722 -9.60 55.60 6.08
CA ASP A 722 -9.32 54.52 5.10
C ASP A 722 -10.35 53.40 5.27
N ALA A 723 -11.52 53.53 4.64
CA ALA A 723 -12.67 52.64 4.82
C ALA A 723 -12.52 51.29 4.13
N ASP A 724 -11.93 51.25 2.92
CA ASP A 724 -11.74 49.99 2.19
C ASP A 724 -10.43 49.26 2.54
N ALA A 725 -9.56 49.89 3.34
CA ALA A 725 -8.32 49.32 3.86
C ALA A 725 -7.33 48.94 2.75
N ASP A 726 -7.22 49.80 1.73
CA ASP A 726 -6.21 49.69 0.66
C ASP A 726 -4.86 50.35 1.03
N GLY A 727 -4.87 51.26 2.01
CA GLY A 727 -3.68 51.91 2.57
C GLY A 727 -3.51 53.39 2.21
N ASP A 728 -4.41 53.98 1.42
CA ASP A 728 -4.54 55.44 1.32
C ASP A 728 -5.84 56.00 1.94
N VAL A 729 -6.23 57.23 1.60
CA VAL A 729 -7.48 57.86 2.07
C VAL A 729 -7.95 58.77 0.94
N ASP A 730 -8.89 58.31 0.12
CA ASP A 730 -9.30 58.97 -1.11
C ASP A 730 -10.82 59.11 -1.30
N LEU A 731 -11.23 59.32 -2.55
CA LEU A 731 -12.61 59.52 -2.92
C LEU A 731 -13.49 58.26 -2.70
N LEU A 732 -12.93 57.06 -2.72
CA LEU A 732 -13.62 55.80 -2.44
C LEU A 732 -14.07 55.75 -0.98
N ASP A 733 -13.19 56.08 -0.04
CA ASP A 733 -13.55 56.17 1.39
C ASP A 733 -14.55 57.28 1.66
N TYR A 734 -14.36 58.42 1.00
CA TYR A 734 -15.32 59.51 1.09
C TYR A 734 -16.70 59.07 0.58
N MET A 735 -16.77 58.23 -0.45
CA MET A 735 -18.02 57.64 -0.92
C MET A 735 -18.58 56.63 0.08
N ALA A 736 -17.76 55.80 0.74
CA ALA A 736 -18.20 54.90 1.80
C ALA A 736 -18.87 55.67 2.95
N LEU A 737 -18.20 56.68 3.50
CA LEU A 737 -18.74 57.56 4.54
C LEU A 737 -19.97 58.34 4.06
N ALA A 738 -19.91 58.98 2.89
CA ALA A 738 -21.00 59.86 2.41
C ALA A 738 -22.30 59.11 2.09
N ASN A 739 -22.21 57.82 1.74
CA ASN A 739 -23.38 56.97 1.50
C ASN A 739 -24.09 56.55 2.81
N ASN A 740 -23.35 56.52 3.93
CA ASN A 740 -23.84 56.05 5.22
C ASN A 740 -24.07 57.18 6.25
N PHE A 741 -23.64 58.41 5.95
CA PHE A 741 -23.70 59.59 6.81
C PHE A 741 -25.07 59.78 7.49
N ALA A 742 -25.12 59.49 8.79
CA ALA A 742 -26.30 59.37 9.61
C ALA A 742 -26.11 60.05 11.00
N PRO A 743 -25.91 61.39 11.04
CA PRO A 743 -25.48 62.19 12.22
C PRO A 743 -26.60 62.37 13.28
N SER A 744 -27.32 61.31 13.57
CA SER A 744 -28.40 61.23 14.55
C SER A 744 -28.51 59.83 15.20
N GLY A 745 -27.66 58.86 14.82
CA GLY A 745 -27.53 57.55 15.46
C GLY A 745 -28.78 56.65 15.47
N ILE A 746 -29.83 56.95 14.68
CA ILE A 746 -31.10 56.22 14.78
C ILE A 746 -31.15 54.99 13.86
N GLY A 747 -30.57 53.89 14.33
CA GLY A 747 -31.09 52.55 14.01
C GLY A 747 -30.22 51.63 13.13
N SER A 748 -28.95 51.93 12.92
CA SER A 748 -28.00 51.08 12.21
C SER A 748 -26.69 51.02 12.98
N PHE A 749 -26.17 49.80 13.19
CA PHE A 749 -24.80 49.59 13.63
C PHE A 749 -23.92 49.75 12.40
N PHE A 750 -23.24 50.88 12.30
CA PHE A 750 -22.22 51.08 11.28
C PHE A 750 -20.91 50.41 11.71
N SER A 751 -20.05 50.17 10.73
CA SER A 751 -18.68 49.70 10.90
C SER A 751 -17.70 50.65 10.19
N TRP A 752 -16.42 50.44 10.45
CA TRP A 752 -15.31 51.11 9.77
C TRP A 752 -15.46 51.18 8.25
N GLN A 753 -15.84 50.07 7.61
CA GLN A 753 -16.05 49.96 6.15
C GLN A 753 -17.24 50.78 5.65
N THR A 754 -18.15 51.18 6.53
CA THR A 754 -19.25 52.10 6.23
C THR A 754 -18.92 53.55 6.60
N GLY A 755 -17.75 53.83 7.16
CA GLY A 755 -17.27 55.17 7.49
C GLY A 755 -17.46 55.62 8.94
N ASP A 756 -17.70 54.69 9.87
CA ASP A 756 -17.60 54.94 11.33
C ASP A 756 -16.10 54.79 11.70
N PHE A 757 -15.41 55.92 11.81
CA PHE A 757 -13.96 56.01 12.01
C PHE A 757 -13.56 56.38 13.44
N ASP A 758 -14.49 56.84 14.28
CA ASP A 758 -14.25 57.03 15.72
C ASP A 758 -14.88 55.97 16.65
N GLU A 759 -15.55 54.98 16.05
CA GLU A 759 -16.07 53.74 16.66
C GLU A 759 -17.26 53.99 17.62
N ASP A 760 -18.00 55.09 17.46
CA ASP A 760 -19.15 55.44 18.31
C ASP A 760 -20.50 54.82 17.87
N SER A 761 -20.50 54.07 16.76
CA SER A 761 -21.63 53.38 16.12
C SER A 761 -22.59 54.27 15.32
N ASP A 762 -22.29 55.55 15.09
CA ASP A 762 -22.91 56.32 14.01
C ASP A 762 -21.92 56.80 12.93
N VAL A 763 -22.35 57.68 12.01
CA VAL A 763 -21.50 58.18 10.91
C VAL A 763 -21.79 59.66 10.77
N ASP A 764 -20.90 60.46 11.32
CA ASP A 764 -21.16 61.81 11.79
C ASP A 764 -20.09 62.80 11.27
N LEU A 765 -20.21 64.07 11.66
CA LEU A 765 -19.23 65.09 11.32
C LEU A 765 -17.83 64.78 11.86
N THR A 766 -17.71 63.97 12.91
CA THR A 766 -16.46 63.56 13.56
C THR A 766 -15.70 62.57 12.68
N ASP A 767 -16.39 61.58 12.11
CA ASP A 767 -15.83 60.68 11.08
C ASP A 767 -15.44 61.44 9.82
N TYR A 768 -16.28 62.37 9.38
CA TYR A 768 -15.94 63.21 8.24
C TYR A 768 -14.69 64.06 8.52
N MET A 769 -14.49 64.52 9.76
CA MET A 769 -13.25 65.19 10.16
C MET A 769 -12.06 64.22 10.23
N ALA A 770 -12.23 62.99 10.72
CA ALA A 770 -11.20 61.96 10.74
C ALA A 770 -10.69 61.68 9.31
N LEU A 771 -11.60 61.41 8.37
CA LEU A 771 -11.30 61.25 6.96
C LEU A 771 -10.69 62.51 6.35
N ALA A 772 -11.31 63.69 6.51
CA ALA A 772 -10.84 64.91 5.88
C ALA A 772 -9.46 65.39 6.38
N ASN A 773 -9.07 65.03 7.61
CA ASN A 773 -7.72 65.30 8.14
C ASN A 773 -6.65 64.41 7.48
N ASN A 774 -7.03 63.24 6.97
CA ASN A 774 -6.13 62.24 6.44
C ASN A 774 -6.18 62.10 4.91
N PHE A 775 -7.23 62.65 4.28
CA PHE A 775 -7.50 62.63 2.83
C PHE A 775 -6.32 63.08 1.97
N ALA A 776 -5.79 62.15 1.20
CA ALA A 776 -4.64 62.32 0.33
C ALA A 776 -4.89 61.55 -0.99
N PRO A 777 -5.51 62.16 -2.01
CA PRO A 777 -5.99 61.48 -3.23
C PRO A 777 -4.88 61.07 -4.22
N THR A 778 -3.67 60.84 -3.69
CA THR A 778 -2.43 60.41 -4.35
C THR A 778 -1.49 59.76 -3.31
N GLY A 779 -2.03 59.06 -2.31
CA GLY A 779 -1.26 58.48 -1.21
C GLY A 779 -0.42 57.27 -1.65
N TYR A 780 0.71 57.05 -0.98
CA TYR A 780 1.65 55.93 -1.12
C TYR A 780 1.52 54.97 -2.32
N THR A 781 1.97 55.41 -3.51
CA THR A 781 2.33 54.47 -4.58
C THR A 781 3.55 53.65 -4.18
N ASN A 782 3.34 52.45 -3.63
CA ASN A 782 4.31 51.36 -3.66
C ASN A 782 3.68 50.19 -4.43
N PRO A 783 4.01 50.00 -5.73
CA PRO A 783 3.54 48.81 -6.42
C PRO A 783 4.16 47.57 -5.76
N ILE A 784 3.34 46.56 -5.48
CA ILE A 784 3.82 45.21 -5.18
C ILE A 784 4.76 44.82 -6.32
N VAL A 785 6.05 44.66 -6.01
CA VAL A 785 7.07 44.31 -7.00
C VAL A 785 6.95 42.82 -7.28
N VAL A 786 5.99 42.45 -8.13
CA VAL A 786 5.98 41.12 -8.73
C VAL A 786 7.26 41.01 -9.55
N SER A 787 8.21 40.20 -9.09
CA SER A 787 9.44 39.93 -9.80
C SER A 787 9.11 39.18 -11.08
N LEU A 788 9.05 39.91 -12.20
CA LEU A 788 9.13 39.29 -13.51
C LEU A 788 10.49 38.59 -13.60
N ALA A 789 10.45 37.26 -13.63
CA ALA A 789 11.64 36.44 -13.73
C ALA A 789 12.52 36.91 -14.90
N GLN A 790 13.81 37.13 -14.61
CA GLN A 790 14.79 37.43 -15.64
C GLN A 790 14.95 36.19 -16.52
N ALA A 791 14.37 36.23 -17.72
CA ALA A 791 14.80 35.36 -18.81
C ALA A 791 16.13 35.91 -19.32
N ASP A 792 17.24 35.30 -18.90
CA ASP A 792 18.56 35.69 -19.37
C ASP A 792 18.77 35.32 -20.85
N ASP A 793 19.29 36.33 -21.55
CA ASP A 793 20.15 36.30 -22.73
C ASP A 793 19.83 35.37 -23.93
N MET A 794 19.53 36.02 -25.07
CA MET A 794 20.06 35.56 -26.35
C MET A 794 20.56 36.75 -27.20
N THR A 795 21.86 37.05 -27.04
CA THR A 795 22.62 38.07 -27.78
C THR A 795 22.39 38.13 -29.30
N THR A 796 22.34 39.34 -29.89
CA THR A 796 23.45 39.94 -30.67
C THR A 796 23.07 41.21 -31.46
N GLY A 797 23.85 42.29 -31.28
CA GLY A 797 24.24 43.32 -32.28
C GLY A 797 23.17 44.11 -33.08
N ASP A 798 23.00 45.41 -32.81
CA ASP A 798 23.91 46.45 -33.35
C ASP A 798 23.68 47.84 -32.68
N GLN A 799 24.66 48.76 -32.80
CA GLN A 799 24.67 50.14 -32.24
C GLN A 799 24.66 51.19 -33.39
N PRO A 800 24.70 52.54 -33.19
CA PRO A 800 24.56 53.40 -31.98
C PRO A 800 23.61 54.64 -32.16
N SER A 801 23.36 55.44 -31.10
CA SER A 801 23.89 56.84 -30.99
C SER A 801 23.18 57.79 -29.99
N SER A 802 23.98 58.40 -29.10
CA SER A 802 23.84 59.74 -28.48
C SER A 802 22.64 60.06 -27.55
N ALA A 803 22.70 61.03 -26.62
CA ALA A 803 23.81 61.57 -25.82
C ALA A 803 23.25 62.44 -24.67
N THR A 804 23.78 62.24 -23.45
CA THR A 804 24.01 63.24 -22.38
C THR A 804 23.17 64.54 -22.34
N ARG A 805 22.36 64.73 -21.27
CA ARG A 805 22.69 65.66 -20.16
C ARG A 805 21.63 65.75 -19.05
N SER A 806 22.15 66.02 -17.85
CA SER A 806 21.45 66.17 -16.58
C SER A 806 20.85 67.57 -16.35
N ALA A 807 19.70 67.60 -15.68
CA ALA A 807 19.33 68.54 -14.61
C ALA A 807 19.74 70.03 -14.75
N GLU A 808 18.96 70.83 -15.48
CA GLU A 808 19.04 72.30 -15.37
C GLU A 808 17.74 73.07 -15.76
N GLU A 809 16.54 72.54 -15.48
CA GLU A 809 15.26 73.27 -15.72
C GLU A 809 14.30 73.35 -14.50
N SER A 810 14.72 72.89 -13.32
CA SER A 810 13.88 72.88 -12.11
C SER A 810 13.83 74.21 -11.33
N SER A 811 13.97 75.38 -11.97
CA SER A 811 14.13 76.66 -11.23
C SER A 811 13.43 77.92 -11.74
N GLU A 812 12.69 77.90 -12.86
CA GLU A 812 11.93 79.11 -13.31
C GLU A 812 10.40 79.05 -13.15
N LEU A 813 9.77 77.88 -12.97
CA LEU A 813 8.30 77.77 -12.93
C LEU A 813 7.65 78.01 -11.54
N GLN A 814 8.38 78.57 -10.58
CA GLN A 814 7.86 78.90 -9.22
C GLN A 814 7.33 80.35 -9.07
N ARG A 815 6.82 81.00 -10.13
CA ARG A 815 6.21 82.34 -10.01
C ARG A 815 4.87 82.55 -10.75
N ARG A 816 3.83 82.74 -9.91
CA ARG A 816 2.58 83.53 -10.12
C ARG A 816 1.28 82.82 -10.55
N ILE A 817 0.65 82.20 -9.55
CA ILE A 817 -0.68 82.56 -8.99
C ILE A 817 -1.94 82.47 -9.91
N ARG A 818 -2.70 81.39 -9.67
CA ARG A 818 -4.18 81.30 -9.51
C ARG A 818 -5.08 81.65 -10.75
N PRO A 819 -6.44 81.62 -10.67
CA PRO A 819 -7.16 80.40 -11.07
C PRO A 819 -8.34 80.66 -12.02
N ASP A 820 -8.71 79.69 -12.87
CA ASP A 820 -10.03 79.67 -13.49
C ASP A 820 -10.70 78.30 -13.35
N ARG A 821 -11.89 78.29 -12.75
CA ARG A 821 -12.69 77.09 -12.43
C ARG A 821 -13.81 76.94 -13.47
N THR A 822 -13.49 76.49 -14.69
CA THR A 822 -14.53 75.95 -15.60
C THR A 822 -14.05 74.96 -16.66
N ALA A 823 -12.74 74.83 -16.92
CA ALA A 823 -12.24 74.09 -18.10
C ALA A 823 -12.04 72.57 -17.93
N SER A 824 -12.03 72.01 -16.71
CA SER A 824 -11.63 70.61 -16.47
C SER A 824 -12.74 69.57 -16.72
N HIS A 825 -14.02 69.89 -16.47
CA HIS A 825 -15.09 68.88 -16.48
C HIS A 825 -15.43 68.30 -17.87
N GLN A 826 -15.30 69.07 -18.95
CA GLN A 826 -15.58 68.55 -20.31
C GLN A 826 -14.49 67.62 -20.85
N ALA A 827 -13.23 67.78 -20.42
CA ALA A 827 -12.12 66.95 -20.89
C ALA A 827 -12.17 65.52 -20.29
N VAL A 828 -12.50 65.41 -19.00
CA VAL A 828 -12.56 64.11 -18.29
C VAL A 828 -13.73 63.26 -18.77
N PHE A 829 -14.93 63.84 -18.88
CA PHE A 829 -16.12 63.13 -19.35
C PHE A 829 -15.97 62.60 -20.79
N SER A 830 -15.22 63.32 -21.63
CA SER A 830 -14.91 62.93 -23.02
C SER A 830 -13.85 61.83 -23.15
N ARG A 831 -13.25 61.38 -22.04
CA ARG A 831 -12.34 60.23 -22.01
C ARG A 831 -13.08 58.99 -21.48
N TYR A 832 -13.82 59.15 -20.39
CA TYR A 832 -14.70 58.11 -19.83
C TYR A 832 -15.68 57.51 -20.87
N GLU A 833 -16.36 58.34 -21.67
CA GLU A 833 -17.27 57.84 -22.74
C GLU A 833 -16.54 57.17 -23.93
N ARG A 834 -15.22 57.39 -24.10
CA ARG A 834 -14.42 56.67 -25.11
C ARG A 834 -14.01 55.29 -24.62
N ASP A 835 -13.54 55.22 -23.38
CA ASP A 835 -13.07 53.96 -22.78
C ASP A 835 -14.26 53.02 -22.51
N ARG A 836 -15.43 53.58 -22.15
CA ARG A 836 -16.73 52.89 -22.06
C ARG A 836 -17.22 52.31 -23.40
N GLN A 837 -16.84 52.89 -24.54
CA GLN A 837 -17.16 52.35 -25.87
C GLN A 837 -16.14 51.31 -26.37
N SER A 838 -14.92 51.26 -25.80
CA SER A 838 -13.92 50.25 -26.20
C SER A 838 -14.12 48.87 -25.56
N LEU A 839 -14.82 48.78 -24.42
CA LEU A 839 -15.12 47.51 -23.74
C LEU A 839 -16.32 46.74 -24.32
N GLY A 840 -16.78 47.12 -25.53
CA GLY A 840 -18.01 46.63 -26.13
C GLY A 840 -17.85 46.09 -27.55
N THR A 841 -16.92 45.16 -27.81
CA THR A 841 -17.07 44.17 -28.92
C THR A 841 -16.00 43.06 -28.92
N SER A 842 -16.41 41.86 -29.34
CA SER A 842 -15.63 40.66 -29.70
C SER A 842 -15.21 39.68 -28.57
N PRO A 843 -15.15 38.35 -28.87
CA PRO A 843 -15.93 37.41 -28.06
C PRO A 843 -15.31 36.02 -27.79
N GLY A 844 -16.01 35.22 -26.97
CA GLY A 844 -16.17 33.78 -27.21
C GLY A 844 -15.26 32.83 -26.45
N ASP A 845 -13.95 33.10 -26.40
CA ASP A 845 -12.96 32.05 -26.09
C ASP A 845 -12.45 32.02 -24.63
N GLU A 846 -12.72 33.06 -23.81
CA GLU A 846 -12.22 33.14 -22.42
C GLU A 846 -13.19 32.58 -21.35
N LEU A 847 -14.35 32.03 -21.72
CA LEU A 847 -15.36 31.56 -20.77
C LEU A 847 -15.22 30.08 -20.32
N GLU A 848 -14.22 29.35 -20.80
CA GLU A 848 -13.98 27.95 -20.40
C GLU A 848 -12.93 27.79 -19.28
N SER A 849 -12.18 28.84 -18.91
CA SER A 849 -11.14 28.78 -17.87
C SER A 849 -11.65 28.88 -16.42
N PHE A 850 -12.94 29.18 -16.22
CA PHE A 850 -13.55 29.41 -14.90
C PHE A 850 -14.74 28.48 -14.59
N TRP A 851 -14.93 27.39 -15.35
CA TRP A 851 -16.03 26.44 -15.16
C TRP A 851 -15.50 25.00 -15.11
N PRO A 852 -15.96 24.14 -14.17
CA PRO A 852 -15.41 22.78 -13.98
C PRO A 852 -15.83 21.75 -15.06
N GLY A 853 -15.96 22.18 -16.32
CA GLY A 853 -16.30 21.30 -17.45
C GLY A 853 -16.84 22.07 -18.67
N PRO A 854 -16.80 21.46 -19.87
CA PRO A 854 -17.19 22.12 -21.12
C PRO A 854 -18.71 22.35 -21.20
N LEU A 855 -19.10 23.64 -21.24
CA LEU A 855 -20.50 24.06 -21.29
C LEU A 855 -21.20 23.67 -22.59
N THR A 856 -22.41 23.11 -22.49
CA THR A 856 -23.20 22.79 -23.69
C THR A 856 -23.70 24.05 -24.38
N ARG A 857 -23.96 23.96 -25.69
CA ARG A 857 -24.48 25.09 -26.48
C ARG A 857 -25.74 25.75 -25.87
N ARG A 858 -26.61 24.95 -25.24
CA ARG A 858 -27.84 25.43 -24.61
C ARG A 858 -27.58 26.23 -23.33
N GLU A 859 -26.50 25.95 -22.63
CA GLU A 859 -26.06 26.69 -21.44
C GLU A 859 -25.36 27.98 -21.84
N LYS A 860 -24.49 27.94 -22.86
CA LYS A 860 -23.88 29.14 -23.44
C LYS A 860 -24.94 30.14 -23.93
N GLU A 861 -26.00 29.66 -24.60
CA GLU A 861 -27.16 30.48 -25.01
C GLU A 861 -27.97 31.04 -23.82
N ARG A 862 -28.02 30.32 -22.69
CA ARG A 862 -28.76 30.74 -21.47
C ARG A 862 -27.98 31.75 -20.62
N ILE A 863 -26.66 31.60 -20.52
CA ILE A 863 -25.75 32.56 -19.86
C ILE A 863 -25.72 33.89 -20.63
N ALA A 864 -25.65 33.84 -21.97
CA ALA A 864 -25.73 35.03 -22.81
C ALA A 864 -27.07 35.79 -22.63
N GLY A 865 -28.18 35.07 -22.37
CA GLY A 865 -29.47 35.67 -22.04
C GLY A 865 -29.49 36.37 -20.67
N LEU A 866 -28.86 35.79 -19.65
CA LEU A 866 -28.78 36.37 -18.30
C LEU A 866 -27.91 37.63 -18.27
N LEU A 867 -26.78 37.63 -18.99
CA LEU A 867 -25.89 38.80 -19.08
C LEU A 867 -26.50 39.99 -19.83
N ALA A 868 -27.64 39.82 -20.50
CA ALA A 868 -28.34 40.86 -21.26
C ALA A 868 -29.42 41.62 -20.46
N GLU A 869 -29.79 41.17 -19.25
CA GLU A 869 -30.68 41.91 -18.33
C GLU A 869 -29.83 42.72 -17.32
N PRO A 870 -29.82 44.07 -17.36
CA PRO A 870 -28.99 44.87 -16.44
C PRO A 870 -29.39 44.75 -14.96
N ASP A 871 -30.69 44.51 -14.70
CA ASP A 871 -31.29 44.58 -13.35
C ASP A 871 -31.17 43.26 -12.56
N LYS A 872 -30.35 42.30 -13.01
CA LYS A 872 -30.07 41.01 -12.35
C LYS A 872 -28.60 40.58 -12.41
N ARG A 873 -27.68 41.54 -12.57
CA ARG A 873 -26.25 41.31 -12.36
C ARG A 873 -25.90 41.49 -10.89
#